data_AF-A0A520QNF2-F1
#
_entry.id   AF-A0A520QNF2-F1
#
_cell.length_a   1.000
_cell.length_b   1.000
_cell.length_c   1.000
_cell.angle_alpha   90.00
_cell.angle_beta   90.00
_cell.angle_gamma   90.00
#
_symmetry.space_group_name_H-M   'P 1'
#
loop_
_entity.id
_entity.type
_entity.pdbx_description
1 polymer ?
#
loop_
_entity_poly.entity_id
_entity_poly.type
_entity_poly.pdbx_seq_one_letter_code
_entity_poly.pdbx_strand_id
1 'polypeptide(L)'
;MTRVLLLWPGCEGPASGNFGVPQLVLMATHARRETGAHVEIVDLAAERYFGPVDVAKLFEGWDVIAFSVYSSFDHLKCMALAELARQQSPDAVIMAGGYHASARPTEQVFDGSPYDVCVVGEGELALVEVIESVEGGAPLRQTILASNPVTDLDSLPPSDWSYLDRYRPIARKVASQAQVYLSRGCPFDCAFCMERAKREVSWRSLSVERAVHEVVSLHRYLDLRGWTLYVADALFGMKKSWRREFLAALAREQVPVDKLWLLIRVDLVEDEDLRLFADANCGLGFGLESGDPQLLATIRKAGRLDTYLDRMKEVSAWARTHDVPWGANIICGHPGETPGTMERSAAYMRELFLDPKGVTGFLSVDPFRLYPGSPIDTERRQWEQRFGTVFHRPSWWDDGDQEFLAEWVDPSAELDWRTRTRLQHELYGPILRRIEDNFVYRGPAREYFLRAVRDQVQQSEPRTRVHYLGRYYAWLRYLGFREKAEQLMRDDAKLTELTRRRRVAWRPTVAERAQLAPDDVLLDVIERVPRERFVPVDQIAESTRDEAIHLDDSGAATVSAMHAYARSFSLLEIEAGMTVLDLGGGTGYGAAILAELVGEAGRVISVELDPALSARARALCPSNVDCVCGDATDPARWEVDPSTIDAVTVGFALPSIPASWSSALRPGTRLAVPVGEGDAQRLQLVTVGGETRTLEPVRYVPMRRTVPARAAPTKARAKARLPLVD
;
A
#
# COMPACT_ATOMS: atom_id res chain seq x y z
N MET A 1 -22.44 14.00 37.34
CA MET A 1 -22.33 12.75 36.57
C MET A 1 -21.24 12.99 35.56
N THR A 2 -20.17 12.21 35.63
CA THR A 2 -19.00 12.37 34.76
C THR A 2 -19.38 12.08 33.31
N ARG A 3 -18.97 12.94 32.39
CA ARG A 3 -19.21 12.82 30.95
C ARG A 3 -17.96 12.28 30.27
N VAL A 4 -18.10 11.17 29.57
CA VAL A 4 -17.01 10.43 28.93
C VAL A 4 -17.25 10.31 27.43
N LEU A 5 -16.27 10.72 26.63
CA LEU A 5 -16.24 10.50 25.19
C LEU A 5 -15.25 9.38 24.85
N LEU A 6 -15.74 8.31 24.22
CA LEU A 6 -14.90 7.28 23.60
C LEU A 6 -14.82 7.53 22.10
N LEU A 7 -13.62 7.77 21.59
CA LEU A 7 -13.39 8.10 20.19
C LEU A 7 -12.75 6.93 19.44
N TRP A 8 -13.45 6.49 18.38
CA TRP A 8 -12.82 5.73 17.31
C TRP A 8 -12.37 6.69 16.20
N PRO A 9 -11.06 6.87 16.02
CA PRO A 9 -10.52 7.83 15.05
C PRO A 9 -10.74 7.42 13.58
N GLY A 10 -11.12 6.16 13.31
CA GLY A 10 -11.19 5.56 11.97
C GLY A 10 -9.82 5.13 11.44
N CYS A 11 -9.75 4.44 10.30
CA CYS A 11 -8.49 4.22 9.58
C CYS A 11 -8.49 5.05 8.30
N GLU A 12 -7.34 5.60 7.88
CA GLU A 12 -7.22 6.18 6.53
C GLU A 12 -7.23 5.06 5.49
N GLY A 13 -8.08 5.18 4.46
CA GLY A 13 -8.31 4.17 3.42
C GLY A 13 -9.78 3.99 3.07
N PRO A 14 -10.13 3.18 2.04
CA PRO A 14 -11.49 2.68 1.91
C PRO A 14 -11.85 2.06 3.26
N ALA A 15 -13.00 2.45 3.82
CA ALA A 15 -13.45 2.03 5.14
C ALA A 15 -13.04 0.58 5.38
N SER A 16 -12.55 0.24 6.57
CA SER A 16 -12.04 -1.09 6.95
C SER A 16 -13.02 -2.25 6.70
N GLY A 17 -14.16 -1.98 6.07
CA GLY A 17 -15.28 -2.87 5.84
C GLY A 17 -16.11 -3.02 7.08
N ASN A 18 -15.60 -2.63 8.25
CA ASN A 18 -16.10 -3.05 9.55
C ASN A 18 -16.99 -1.98 10.20
N PHE A 19 -18.17 -2.41 10.64
CA PHE A 19 -19.07 -1.66 11.51
C PHE A 19 -18.93 -2.16 12.96
N GLY A 20 -19.06 -1.24 13.92
CA GLY A 20 -19.51 -1.60 15.26
C GLY A 20 -18.54 -1.39 16.41
N VAL A 21 -17.25 -1.12 16.17
CA VAL A 21 -16.23 -0.84 17.22
C VAL A 21 -16.47 -1.60 18.56
N PRO A 22 -16.64 -2.94 18.54
CA PRO A 22 -17.17 -3.72 19.67
C PRO A 22 -16.40 -3.52 20.98
N GLN A 23 -15.10 -3.27 20.89
CA GLN A 23 -14.25 -2.94 22.03
C GLN A 23 -14.72 -1.66 22.76
N LEU A 24 -15.13 -0.62 22.03
CA LEU A 24 -15.63 0.62 22.63
C LEU A 24 -17.04 0.44 23.18
N VAL A 25 -17.88 -0.36 22.52
CA VAL A 25 -19.22 -0.72 23.00
C VAL A 25 -19.13 -1.40 24.36
N LEU A 26 -18.25 -2.40 24.50
CA LEU A 26 -18.06 -3.11 25.76
C LEU A 26 -17.48 -2.21 26.85
N MET A 27 -16.48 -1.37 26.51
CA MET A 27 -15.94 -0.38 27.46
C MET A 27 -17.00 0.60 27.94
N ALA A 28 -17.86 1.10 27.05
CA ALA A 28 -18.95 2.01 27.40
C ALA A 28 -20.00 1.33 28.31
N THR A 29 -20.39 0.09 28.01
CA THR A 29 -21.32 -0.64 28.88
C THR A 29 -20.72 -0.87 30.26
N HIS A 30 -19.46 -1.29 30.33
CA HIS A 30 -18.78 -1.54 31.59
C HIS A 30 -18.63 -0.27 32.43
N ALA A 31 -18.08 0.80 31.86
CA ALA A 31 -17.90 2.07 32.56
C ALA A 31 -19.23 2.63 33.12
N ARG A 32 -20.30 2.62 32.31
CA ARG A 32 -21.63 3.06 32.77
C ARG A 32 -22.17 2.18 33.90
N ARG A 33 -21.96 0.87 33.84
CA ARG A 33 -22.43 -0.07 34.88
C ARG A 33 -21.72 0.17 36.22
N GLU A 34 -20.40 0.35 36.20
CA GLU A 34 -19.60 0.43 37.43
C GLU A 34 -19.64 1.83 38.07
N THR A 35 -19.66 2.89 37.26
CA THR A 35 -19.54 4.29 37.75
C THR A 35 -20.84 5.09 37.64
N GLY A 36 -21.77 4.67 36.79
CA GLY A 36 -22.93 5.49 36.44
C GLY A 36 -22.57 6.71 35.58
N ALA A 37 -21.38 6.77 34.98
CA ALA A 37 -20.99 7.86 34.08
C ALA A 37 -21.82 7.89 32.79
N HIS A 38 -21.90 9.08 32.20
CA HIS A 38 -22.55 9.30 30.91
C HIS A 38 -21.51 9.09 29.80
N VAL A 39 -21.61 7.98 29.07
CA VAL A 39 -20.64 7.60 28.04
C VAL A 39 -21.25 7.74 26.65
N GLU A 40 -20.54 8.39 25.74
CA GLU A 40 -20.85 8.41 24.31
C GLU A 40 -19.71 7.81 23.49
N ILE A 41 -20.05 7.16 22.37
CA ILE A 41 -19.09 6.65 21.40
C ILE A 41 -19.22 7.49 20.13
N VAL A 42 -18.09 8.00 19.64
CA VAL A 42 -18.03 8.66 18.34
C VAL A 42 -17.12 7.89 17.41
N ASP A 43 -17.69 7.42 16.30
CA ASP A 43 -16.97 6.80 15.20
C ASP A 43 -16.75 7.83 14.09
N LEU A 44 -15.54 8.41 14.03
CA LEU A 44 -15.20 9.42 13.02
C LEU A 44 -15.26 8.88 11.59
N ALA A 45 -15.05 7.58 11.39
CA ALA A 45 -15.18 6.97 10.06
C ALA A 45 -16.65 6.88 9.60
N ALA A 46 -17.59 6.81 10.54
CA ALA A 46 -19.03 6.88 10.27
C ALA A 46 -19.56 8.32 10.23
N GLU A 47 -19.10 9.22 11.11
CA GLU A 47 -19.59 10.62 11.18
C GLU A 47 -19.46 11.38 9.86
N ARG A 48 -18.38 11.14 9.09
CA ARG A 48 -18.18 11.77 7.76
C ARG A 48 -19.32 11.51 6.75
N TYR A 49 -20.16 10.50 6.97
CA TYR A 49 -21.31 10.21 6.13
C TYR A 49 -22.52 11.11 6.41
N PHE A 50 -22.53 11.83 7.53
CA PHE A 50 -23.55 12.82 7.85
C PHE A 50 -23.18 14.23 7.42
N GLY A 51 -21.92 14.47 7.07
CA GLY A 51 -21.40 15.76 6.60
C GLY A 51 -20.01 16.05 7.16
N PRO A 52 -19.50 17.29 6.94
CA PRO A 52 -18.27 17.75 7.59
C PRO A 52 -18.40 17.69 9.11
N VAL A 53 -17.38 17.14 9.78
CA VAL A 53 -17.33 17.02 11.23
C VAL A 53 -16.60 18.23 11.81
N ASP A 54 -17.28 19.01 12.65
CA ASP A 54 -16.66 20.07 13.45
C ASP A 54 -15.97 19.44 14.67
N VAL A 55 -14.73 19.00 14.47
CA VAL A 55 -13.93 18.30 15.48
C VAL A 55 -13.62 19.17 16.71
N ALA A 56 -13.67 20.50 16.61
CA ALA A 56 -13.46 21.35 17.78
C ALA A 56 -14.66 21.26 18.73
N LYS A 57 -15.86 21.41 18.20
CA LYS A 57 -17.11 21.27 18.99
C LYS A 57 -17.31 19.89 19.57
N LEU A 58 -16.81 18.86 18.89
CA LEU A 58 -16.88 17.48 19.37
C LEU A 58 -16.26 17.31 20.76
N PHE A 59 -15.22 18.08 21.08
CA PHE A 59 -14.48 17.93 22.33
C PHE A 59 -15.00 18.81 23.47
N GLU A 60 -16.06 19.60 23.28
CA GLU A 60 -16.60 20.49 24.32
C GLU A 60 -17.43 19.74 25.37
N GLY A 61 -17.17 20.04 26.65
CA GLY A 61 -18.03 19.63 27.77
C GLY A 61 -17.87 18.18 28.25
N TRP A 62 -16.75 17.53 27.92
CA TRP A 62 -16.38 16.21 28.43
C TRP A 62 -15.43 16.32 29.62
N ASP A 63 -15.60 15.45 30.60
CA ASP A 63 -14.67 15.32 31.73
C ASP A 63 -13.53 14.33 31.42
N VAL A 64 -13.84 13.31 30.61
CA VAL A 64 -12.87 12.32 30.12
C VAL A 64 -13.02 12.15 28.61
N ILE A 65 -11.91 12.19 27.88
CA ILE A 65 -11.86 11.96 26.42
C ILE A 65 -10.86 10.83 26.15
N ALA A 66 -11.31 9.69 25.66
CA ALA A 66 -10.47 8.51 25.43
C ALA A 66 -10.35 8.16 23.94
N PHE A 67 -9.12 7.96 23.49
CA PHE A 67 -8.76 7.64 22.11
C PHE A 67 -8.36 6.18 21.98
N SER A 68 -8.95 5.48 21.00
CA SER A 68 -8.48 4.17 20.56
C SER A 68 -7.37 4.34 19.52
N VAL A 69 -6.12 4.23 19.93
CA VAL A 69 -4.92 4.50 19.13
C VAL A 69 -4.36 3.19 18.55
N TYR A 70 -4.58 2.99 17.26
CA TYR A 70 -3.92 1.97 16.46
C TYR A 70 -2.60 2.52 15.88
N SER A 71 -1.78 1.64 15.30
CA SER A 71 -0.53 2.07 14.66
C SER A 71 -0.80 2.66 13.28
N SER A 72 0.25 3.16 12.63
CA SER A 72 0.19 3.87 11.34
C SER A 72 -0.37 5.29 11.48
N PHE A 73 -0.95 5.86 10.42
CA PHE A 73 -1.47 7.23 10.37
C PHE A 73 -2.49 7.51 11.47
N ASP A 74 -3.08 6.45 12.01
CA ASP A 74 -3.96 6.53 13.15
C ASP A 74 -3.30 7.15 14.39
N HIS A 75 -2.04 6.81 14.68
CA HIS A 75 -1.29 7.42 15.77
C HIS A 75 -1.12 8.95 15.58
N LEU A 76 -0.63 9.37 14.41
CA LEU A 76 -0.42 10.81 14.12
C LEU A 76 -1.72 11.60 14.14
N LYS A 77 -2.78 11.02 13.59
CA LYS A 77 -4.12 11.61 13.61
C LYS A 77 -4.66 11.71 15.03
N CYS A 78 -4.50 10.69 15.86
CA CYS A 78 -4.91 10.73 17.26
C CYS A 78 -4.14 11.81 18.03
N MET A 79 -2.83 11.95 17.81
CA MET A 79 -2.04 13.05 18.39
C MET A 79 -2.61 14.42 18.03
N ALA A 80 -2.87 14.68 16.74
CA ALA A 80 -3.45 15.95 16.29
C ALA A 80 -4.85 16.21 16.87
N LEU A 81 -5.70 15.17 16.96
CA LEU A 81 -7.01 15.28 17.58
C LEU A 81 -6.93 15.50 19.09
N ALA A 82 -5.97 14.88 19.78
CA ALA A 82 -5.75 15.06 21.21
C ALA A 82 -5.23 16.47 21.53
N GLU A 83 -4.35 17.04 20.69
CA GLU A 83 -3.93 18.45 20.79
C GLU A 83 -5.13 19.39 20.69
N LEU A 84 -6.03 19.15 19.74
CA LEU A 84 -7.26 19.92 19.61
C LEU A 84 -8.17 19.72 20.82
N ALA A 85 -8.34 18.48 21.29
CA ALA A 85 -9.13 18.18 22.48
C ALA A 85 -8.60 18.92 23.72
N ARG A 86 -7.27 18.99 23.90
CA ARG A 86 -6.64 19.77 24.98
C ARG A 86 -6.92 21.27 24.86
N GLN A 87 -6.93 21.81 23.64
CA GLN A 87 -7.24 23.23 23.43
C GLN A 87 -8.69 23.56 23.77
N GLN A 88 -9.64 22.68 23.41
CA GLN A 88 -11.07 22.93 23.63
C GLN A 88 -11.53 22.58 25.05
N SER A 89 -10.91 21.56 25.65
CA SER A 89 -11.24 21.06 26.99
C SER A 89 -9.97 20.94 27.84
N PRO A 90 -9.43 22.08 28.32
CA PRO A 90 -8.16 22.12 29.06
C PRO A 90 -8.22 21.37 30.39
N ASP A 91 -9.41 21.24 30.99
CA ASP A 91 -9.61 20.55 32.27
C ASP A 91 -9.94 19.06 32.12
N ALA A 92 -10.32 18.60 30.91
CA ALA A 92 -10.62 17.19 30.70
C ALA A 92 -9.39 16.29 30.92
N VAL A 93 -9.61 15.07 31.39
CA VAL A 93 -8.61 14.00 31.37
C VAL A 93 -8.62 13.35 29.99
N ILE A 94 -7.51 13.45 29.27
CA ILE A 94 -7.37 12.92 27.91
C ILE A 94 -6.55 11.63 27.97
N MET A 95 -7.14 10.52 27.51
CA MET A 95 -6.57 9.18 27.61
C MET A 95 -6.30 8.57 26.24
N ALA A 96 -5.16 7.89 26.08
CA ALA A 96 -4.83 7.04 24.94
C ALA A 96 -4.84 5.56 25.35
N GLY A 97 -5.42 4.69 24.54
CA GLY A 97 -5.36 3.23 24.71
C GLY A 97 -5.29 2.52 23.36
N GLY A 98 -5.13 1.20 23.34
CA GLY A 98 -5.04 0.42 22.09
C GLY A 98 -3.63 -0.10 21.79
N TYR A 99 -3.43 -0.65 20.59
CA TYR A 99 -2.22 -1.40 20.25
C TYR A 99 -0.97 -0.52 20.21
N HIS A 100 -1.05 0.67 19.59
CA HIS A 100 0.11 1.55 19.49
C HIS A 100 0.44 2.18 20.85
N ALA A 101 -0.58 2.64 21.59
CA ALA A 101 -0.41 3.11 22.96
C ALA A 101 0.24 2.05 23.87
N SER A 102 -0.17 0.79 23.75
CA SER A 102 0.45 -0.32 24.50
C SER A 102 1.89 -0.59 24.08
N ALA A 103 2.20 -0.46 22.78
CA ALA A 103 3.54 -0.70 22.23
C ALA A 103 4.54 0.43 22.49
N ARG A 104 4.04 1.67 22.58
CA ARG A 104 4.80 2.93 22.67
C ARG A 104 4.20 3.89 23.70
N PRO A 105 4.10 3.50 24.98
CA PRO A 105 3.44 4.32 25.99
C PRO A 105 4.14 5.65 26.24
N THR A 106 5.47 5.68 26.10
CA THR A 106 6.30 6.90 26.25
C THR A 106 6.19 7.86 25.06
N GLU A 107 5.66 7.40 23.91
CA GLU A 107 5.33 8.29 22.77
C GLU A 107 3.94 8.91 22.95
N GLN A 108 3.11 8.38 23.87
CA GLN A 108 1.80 8.94 24.17
C GLN A 108 1.86 9.92 25.35
N VAL A 109 2.51 9.56 26.45
CA VAL A 109 2.64 10.42 27.64
C VAL A 109 4.10 10.81 27.83
N PHE A 110 4.35 12.12 27.73
CA PHE A 110 5.64 12.78 27.86
C PHE A 110 5.42 14.24 28.26
N ASP A 111 6.48 14.95 28.65
CA ASP A 111 6.38 16.38 29.04
C ASP A 111 5.82 17.25 27.90
N GLY A 112 4.69 17.91 28.15
CA GLY A 112 3.95 18.67 27.15
C GLY A 112 3.02 17.84 26.24
N SER A 113 2.84 16.55 26.51
CA SER A 113 1.87 15.71 25.78
C SER A 113 0.43 16.23 25.95
N PRO A 114 -0.41 16.15 24.89
CA PRO A 114 -1.84 16.39 25.04
C PRO A 114 -2.54 15.35 25.91
N TYR A 115 -2.00 14.13 25.99
CA TYR A 115 -2.54 13.04 26.80
C TYR A 115 -2.11 13.15 28.26
N ASP A 116 -3.08 12.90 29.15
CA ASP A 116 -2.87 12.74 30.58
C ASP A 116 -2.60 11.29 30.97
N VAL A 117 -3.24 10.34 30.30
CA VAL A 117 -3.17 8.92 30.66
C VAL A 117 -2.89 8.08 29.42
N CYS A 118 -1.92 7.18 29.48
CA CYS A 118 -1.71 6.14 28.48
C CYS A 118 -1.97 4.77 29.11
N VAL A 119 -2.93 4.04 28.57
CA VAL A 119 -3.26 2.69 29.01
C VAL A 119 -2.50 1.66 28.20
N VAL A 120 -1.75 0.81 28.91
CA VAL A 120 -1.08 -0.36 28.35
C VAL A 120 -1.89 -1.60 28.71
N GLY A 121 -2.41 -2.31 27.70
CA GLY A 121 -3.25 -3.49 27.88
C GLY A 121 -4.74 -3.23 27.66
N GLU A 122 -5.59 -3.87 28.46
CA GLU A 122 -7.05 -3.81 28.35
C GLU A 122 -7.63 -2.53 28.97
N GLY A 123 -8.63 -1.93 28.32
CA GLY A 123 -9.11 -0.58 28.64
C GLY A 123 -10.25 -0.51 29.65
N GLU A 124 -10.96 -1.62 29.90
CA GLU A 124 -12.19 -1.63 30.69
C GLU A 124 -11.98 -1.16 32.12
N LEU A 125 -11.05 -1.80 32.85
CA LEU A 125 -10.76 -1.45 34.24
C LEU A 125 -10.07 -0.09 34.36
N ALA A 126 -9.16 0.21 33.43
CA ALA A 126 -8.45 1.47 33.39
C ALA A 126 -9.37 2.67 33.17
N LEU A 127 -10.42 2.51 32.34
CA LEU A 127 -11.40 3.57 32.13
C LEU A 127 -12.20 3.86 33.40
N VAL A 128 -12.59 2.82 34.15
CA VAL A 128 -13.26 2.96 35.45
C VAL A 128 -12.36 3.71 36.44
N GLU A 129 -11.09 3.30 36.56
CA GLU A 129 -10.11 3.97 37.44
C GLU A 129 -9.92 5.46 37.09
N VAL A 130 -9.87 5.79 35.80
CA VAL A 130 -9.78 7.19 35.35
C VAL A 130 -11.04 7.98 35.72
N ILE A 131 -12.24 7.43 35.50
CA ILE A 131 -13.50 8.09 35.86
C ILE A 131 -13.58 8.31 37.38
N GLU A 132 -13.27 7.31 38.18
CA GLU A 132 -13.26 7.40 39.64
C GLU A 132 -12.25 8.45 40.15
N SER A 133 -11.09 8.58 39.49
CA SER A 133 -10.11 9.63 39.83
C SER A 133 -10.64 11.04 39.60
N VAL A 134 -11.43 11.24 38.53
CA VAL A 134 -12.10 12.51 38.23
C VAL A 134 -13.20 12.78 39.26
N GLU A 135 -14.04 11.79 39.56
CA GLU A 135 -15.12 11.92 40.55
C GLU A 135 -14.61 12.17 41.97
N GLY A 136 -13.46 11.58 42.30
CA GLY A 136 -12.75 11.79 43.57
C GLY A 136 -12.04 13.15 43.69
N GLY A 137 -11.99 13.95 42.61
CA GLY A 137 -11.33 15.26 42.60
C GLY A 137 -9.80 15.21 42.54
N ALA A 138 -9.22 14.04 42.24
CA ALA A 138 -7.78 13.83 42.09
C ALA A 138 -7.50 13.14 40.74
N PRO A 139 -7.79 13.81 39.61
CA PRO A 139 -7.70 13.20 38.29
C PRO A 139 -6.28 12.72 37.99
N LEU A 140 -6.16 11.53 37.40
CA LEU A 140 -4.88 11.03 36.91
C LEU A 140 -4.34 11.95 35.81
N ARG A 141 -3.05 12.30 35.94
CA ARG A 141 -2.31 13.17 34.99
C ARG A 141 -0.92 12.62 34.75
N GLN A 142 -0.41 12.80 33.54
CA GLN A 142 0.93 12.35 33.13
C GLN A 142 1.27 10.92 33.58
N THR A 143 0.34 9.98 33.41
CA THR A 143 0.41 8.62 33.95
C THR A 143 0.39 7.58 32.84
N ILE A 144 1.35 6.65 32.88
CA ILE A 144 1.28 5.40 32.11
C ILE A 144 0.63 4.34 33.01
N LEU A 145 -0.61 3.99 32.72
CA LEU A 145 -1.39 3.03 33.48
C LEU A 145 -1.25 1.64 32.86
N ALA A 146 -0.51 0.77 33.56
CA ALA A 146 -0.42 -0.65 33.22
C ALA A 146 -1.66 -1.39 33.74
N SER A 147 -2.66 -1.55 32.89
CA SER A 147 -3.94 -2.14 33.27
C SER A 147 -3.82 -3.64 33.51
N ASN A 148 -4.45 -4.12 34.58
CA ASN A 148 -4.55 -5.55 34.84
C ASN A 148 -5.51 -6.19 33.82
N PRO A 149 -5.18 -7.37 33.26
CA PRO A 149 -6.05 -8.06 32.33
C PRO A 149 -7.31 -8.59 33.04
N VAL A 150 -8.46 -8.56 32.35
CA VAL A 150 -9.73 -9.07 32.89
C VAL A 150 -9.71 -10.59 32.96
N THR A 151 -9.44 -11.19 34.11
CA THR A 151 -9.22 -12.64 34.24
C THR A 151 -10.42 -13.50 33.84
N ASP A 152 -11.62 -13.11 34.26
CA ASP A 152 -12.89 -13.72 33.89
C ASP A 152 -13.67 -12.78 32.96
N LEU A 153 -13.79 -13.14 31.68
CA LEU A 153 -14.49 -12.30 30.70
C LEU A 153 -16.00 -12.22 30.95
N ASP A 154 -16.60 -13.19 31.65
CA ASP A 154 -18.03 -13.15 31.96
C ASP A 154 -18.36 -12.15 33.08
N SER A 155 -17.34 -11.65 33.80
CA SER A 155 -17.50 -10.53 34.74
C SER A 155 -17.93 -9.23 34.03
N LEU A 156 -17.58 -9.09 32.75
CA LEU A 156 -17.96 -7.93 31.94
C LEU A 156 -19.43 -8.01 31.48
N PRO A 157 -20.15 -6.88 31.47
CA PRO A 157 -21.55 -6.85 31.09
C PRO A 157 -21.78 -7.10 29.59
N PRO A 158 -23.02 -7.45 29.19
CA PRO A 158 -23.61 -7.24 27.88
C PRO A 158 -22.89 -6.30 26.92
N SER A 159 -22.53 -6.63 25.68
CA SER A 159 -22.37 -5.53 24.72
C SER A 159 -23.73 -4.86 24.50
N ASP A 160 -23.83 -3.54 24.76
CA ASP A 160 -25.04 -2.76 24.54
C ASP A 160 -24.90 -1.97 23.24
N TRP A 161 -25.40 -2.54 22.15
CA TRP A 161 -25.25 -1.95 20.81
C TRP A 161 -26.02 -0.63 20.62
N SER A 162 -26.89 -0.22 21.57
CA SER A 162 -27.63 1.04 21.48
C SER A 162 -26.72 2.28 21.51
N TYR A 163 -25.49 2.16 22.03
CA TYR A 163 -24.47 3.22 21.91
C TYR A 163 -24.17 3.62 20.45
N LEU A 164 -24.51 2.77 19.48
CA LEU A 164 -24.30 3.03 18.06
C LEU A 164 -25.60 3.30 17.29
N ASP A 165 -26.74 3.50 17.96
CA ASP A 165 -28.06 3.69 17.32
C ASP A 165 -28.04 4.82 16.29
N ARG A 166 -27.23 5.86 16.53
CA ARG A 166 -26.99 6.96 15.59
C ARG A 166 -26.45 6.47 14.24
N TYR A 167 -25.57 5.47 14.24
CA TYR A 167 -24.90 4.94 13.05
C TYR A 167 -25.67 3.78 12.40
N ARG A 168 -26.60 3.15 13.13
CA ARG A 168 -27.40 2.02 12.64
C ARG A 168 -28.04 2.26 11.26
N PRO A 169 -28.68 3.41 10.97
CA PRO A 169 -29.36 3.64 9.69
C PRO A 169 -28.41 3.71 8.48
N ILE A 170 -27.13 4.00 8.72
CA ILE A 170 -26.10 4.08 7.69
C ILE A 170 -25.13 2.90 7.70
N ALA A 171 -25.29 1.93 8.60
CA ALA A 171 -24.36 0.81 8.79
C ALA A 171 -23.98 0.13 7.46
N ARG A 172 -24.97 -0.12 6.59
CA ARG A 172 -24.77 -0.73 5.25
C ARG A 172 -24.15 0.17 4.18
N LYS A 173 -24.18 1.48 4.39
CA LYS A 173 -23.50 2.45 3.51
C LYS A 173 -22.03 2.58 3.85
N VAL A 174 -21.68 2.37 5.13
CA VAL A 174 -20.32 2.57 5.63
C VAL A 174 -19.50 1.28 5.68
N ALA A 175 -20.16 0.13 5.74
CA ALA A 175 -19.54 -1.16 6.02
C ALA A 175 -20.30 -2.34 5.39
N SER A 176 -19.57 -3.43 5.15
CA SER A 176 -20.09 -4.73 4.69
C SER A 176 -19.74 -5.88 5.66
N GLN A 177 -18.95 -5.57 6.68
CA GLN A 177 -18.43 -6.49 7.69
C GLN A 177 -18.83 -5.99 9.09
N ALA A 178 -19.04 -6.90 10.02
CA ALA A 178 -19.27 -6.61 11.43
C ALA A 178 -18.36 -7.49 12.29
N GLN A 179 -18.09 -7.09 13.53
CA GLN A 179 -17.11 -7.75 14.39
C GLN A 179 -17.66 -8.11 15.77
N VAL A 180 -17.17 -9.22 16.32
CA VAL A 180 -17.35 -9.63 17.71
C VAL A 180 -16.03 -10.15 18.28
N TYR A 181 -15.87 -10.02 19.60
CA TYR A 181 -14.80 -10.67 20.35
C TYR A 181 -15.41 -11.72 21.27
N LEU A 182 -14.93 -12.95 21.20
CA LEU A 182 -15.40 -14.10 21.99
C LEU A 182 -14.32 -14.59 22.95
N SER A 183 -13.06 -14.27 22.66
CA SER A 183 -11.89 -14.58 23.49
C SER A 183 -10.82 -13.50 23.38
N ARG A 184 -9.89 -13.47 24.34
CA ARG A 184 -8.77 -12.54 24.42
C ARG A 184 -7.47 -13.28 24.66
N GLY A 185 -6.38 -12.72 24.16
CA GLY A 185 -5.02 -13.20 24.35
C GLY A 185 -4.64 -14.38 23.46
N CYS A 186 -3.33 -14.62 23.35
CA CYS A 186 -2.74 -15.68 22.56
C CYS A 186 -1.42 -16.14 23.21
N PRO A 187 -1.29 -17.42 23.63
CA PRO A 187 -0.12 -17.89 24.38
C PRO A 187 1.09 -18.18 23.51
N PHE A 188 0.96 -17.99 22.20
CA PHE A 188 2.03 -18.20 21.25
C PHE A 188 2.94 -16.98 21.17
N ASP A 189 4.22 -17.19 20.83
CA ASP A 189 5.27 -16.17 20.83
C ASP A 189 5.77 -15.86 19.41
N CYS A 190 4.85 -15.70 18.45
CA CYS A 190 5.24 -15.43 17.06
C CYS A 190 5.96 -14.07 16.99
N ALA A 191 7.15 -14.05 16.39
CA ALA A 191 8.11 -12.95 16.50
C ALA A 191 7.62 -11.61 15.89
N PHE A 192 6.70 -11.66 14.94
CA PHE A 192 6.13 -10.48 14.27
C PHE A 192 4.86 -9.94 14.94
N CYS A 193 4.29 -10.68 15.91
CA CYS A 193 2.91 -10.45 16.34
C CYS A 193 2.79 -9.28 17.32
N MET A 194 1.95 -8.31 16.95
CA MET A 194 1.65 -7.13 17.78
C MET A 194 0.83 -7.45 19.04
N GLU A 195 0.18 -8.62 19.11
CA GLU A 195 -0.57 -9.06 20.30
C GLU A 195 0.31 -9.02 21.58
N ARG A 196 1.62 -9.22 21.41
CA ARG A 196 2.62 -9.15 22.48
C ARG A 196 2.76 -7.77 23.11
N ALA A 197 2.38 -6.71 22.41
CA ALA A 197 2.40 -5.35 22.95
C ALA A 197 1.43 -5.16 24.13
N LYS A 198 0.33 -5.93 24.18
CA LYS A 198 -0.72 -5.79 25.20
C LYS A 198 -0.40 -6.50 26.53
N ARG A 199 0.84 -6.97 26.73
CA ARG A 199 1.39 -7.67 27.91
C ARG A 199 0.77 -9.04 28.25
N GLU A 200 -0.54 -9.21 28.08
CA GLU A 200 -1.24 -10.46 28.39
C GLU A 200 -1.12 -11.47 27.25
N VAL A 201 -0.76 -12.71 27.61
CA VAL A 201 -0.49 -13.81 26.67
C VAL A 201 -1.38 -15.01 26.95
N SER A 202 -2.09 -15.06 28.07
CA SER A 202 -3.04 -16.12 28.37
C SER A 202 -4.31 -15.99 27.55
N TRP A 203 -4.76 -17.12 27.00
CA TRP A 203 -6.04 -17.21 26.31
C TRP A 203 -7.18 -17.35 27.32
N ARG A 204 -8.13 -16.43 27.25
CA ARG A 204 -9.35 -16.38 28.07
C ARG A 204 -10.56 -16.24 27.14
N SER A 205 -11.67 -16.91 27.44
CA SER A 205 -12.89 -16.85 26.65
C SER A 205 -14.08 -16.47 27.50
N LEU A 206 -15.11 -15.92 26.85
CA LEU A 206 -16.47 -15.91 27.41
C LEU A 206 -16.95 -17.36 27.61
N SER A 207 -17.93 -17.58 28.49
CA SER A 207 -18.70 -18.85 28.46
C SER A 207 -19.35 -19.06 27.10
N VAL A 208 -19.69 -20.32 26.78
CA VAL A 208 -20.31 -20.65 25.49
C VAL A 208 -21.63 -19.90 25.32
N GLU A 209 -22.46 -19.89 26.36
CA GLU A 209 -23.74 -19.20 26.40
C GLU A 209 -23.55 -17.72 26.13
N ARG A 210 -22.55 -17.11 26.76
CA ARG A 210 -22.28 -15.69 26.60
C ARG A 210 -21.70 -15.36 25.23
N ALA A 211 -20.79 -16.17 24.70
CA ALA A 211 -20.24 -16.01 23.36
C ALA A 211 -21.34 -16.09 22.29
N VAL A 212 -22.27 -17.04 22.40
CA VAL A 212 -23.44 -17.13 21.51
C VAL A 212 -24.34 -15.91 21.66
N HIS A 213 -24.57 -15.45 22.90
CA HIS A 213 -25.34 -14.23 23.16
C HIS A 213 -24.77 -13.00 22.46
N GLU A 214 -23.44 -12.80 22.45
CA GLU A 214 -22.82 -11.66 21.75
C GLU A 214 -23.12 -11.67 20.24
N VAL A 215 -23.01 -12.85 19.60
CA VAL A 215 -23.34 -13.01 18.17
C VAL A 215 -24.82 -12.74 17.90
N VAL A 216 -25.71 -13.32 18.71
CA VAL A 216 -27.16 -13.17 18.54
C VAL A 216 -27.61 -11.73 18.83
N SER A 217 -27.01 -11.07 19.83
CA SER A 217 -27.27 -9.66 20.16
C SER A 217 -26.92 -8.74 18.99
N LEU A 218 -25.74 -8.93 18.39
CA LEU A 218 -25.33 -8.18 17.20
C LEU A 218 -26.27 -8.46 16.01
N HIS A 219 -26.72 -9.71 15.82
CA HIS A 219 -27.70 -10.04 14.80
C HIS A 219 -29.04 -9.30 15.01
N ARG A 220 -29.57 -9.28 16.24
CA ARG A 220 -30.79 -8.54 16.57
C ARG A 220 -30.64 -7.04 16.32
N TYR A 221 -29.43 -6.51 16.50
CA TYR A 221 -29.13 -5.11 16.26
C TYR A 221 -29.00 -4.77 14.76
N LEU A 222 -28.20 -5.50 13.98
CA LEU A 222 -27.91 -5.15 12.57
C LEU A 222 -28.74 -5.85 11.51
N ASP A 223 -29.38 -6.99 11.83
CA ASP A 223 -29.76 -8.00 10.86
C ASP A 223 -28.58 -8.41 9.95
N LEU A 224 -27.90 -9.49 10.35
CA LEU A 224 -26.66 -9.95 9.71
C LEU A 224 -26.83 -10.55 8.29
N ARG A 225 -28.04 -10.61 7.72
CA ARG A 225 -28.25 -11.08 6.34
C ARG A 225 -27.53 -10.18 5.34
N GLY A 226 -26.63 -10.72 4.52
CA GLY A 226 -25.78 -9.95 3.59
C GLY A 226 -24.45 -9.48 4.18
N TRP A 227 -24.18 -9.73 5.47
CA TRP A 227 -22.97 -9.28 6.15
C TRP A 227 -21.92 -10.39 6.17
N THR A 228 -20.64 -10.01 6.25
CA THR A 228 -19.60 -10.89 6.79
C THR A 228 -19.41 -10.61 8.27
N LEU A 229 -19.52 -11.62 9.13
CA LEU A 229 -19.20 -11.51 10.55
C LEU A 229 -17.77 -11.99 10.81
N TYR A 230 -16.94 -11.14 11.39
CA TYR A 230 -15.59 -11.47 11.82
C TYR A 230 -15.57 -11.72 13.33
N VAL A 231 -15.05 -12.88 13.72
CA VAL A 231 -14.59 -13.10 15.09
C VAL A 231 -13.18 -12.54 15.17
N ALA A 232 -13.05 -11.37 15.79
CA ALA A 232 -11.84 -10.55 15.81
C ALA A 232 -10.78 -11.01 16.83
N ASP A 233 -11.00 -12.16 17.47
CA ASP A 233 -10.08 -12.78 18.41
C ASP A 233 -8.68 -12.99 17.79
N ALA A 234 -7.63 -12.72 18.58
CA ALA A 234 -6.25 -13.01 18.16
C ALA A 234 -5.99 -14.51 17.95
N LEU A 235 -6.74 -15.35 18.65
CA LEU A 235 -6.74 -16.80 18.51
C LEU A 235 -8.12 -17.35 18.87
N PHE A 236 -8.89 -17.76 17.87
CA PHE A 236 -10.18 -18.38 18.12
C PHE A 236 -10.03 -19.80 18.69
N GLY A 237 -10.83 -20.09 19.71
CA GLY A 237 -11.16 -21.47 20.11
C GLY A 237 -9.96 -22.33 20.51
N MET A 238 -8.98 -21.78 21.24
CA MET A 238 -7.79 -22.52 21.67
C MET A 238 -8.15 -23.80 22.44
N LYS A 239 -9.10 -23.72 23.37
CA LYS A 239 -9.61 -24.88 24.11
C LYS A 239 -10.58 -25.67 23.23
N LYS A 240 -10.23 -26.92 22.92
CA LYS A 240 -11.02 -27.83 22.08
C LYS A 240 -12.47 -28.00 22.57
N SER A 241 -12.66 -28.22 23.87
CA SER A 241 -14.01 -28.42 24.45
C SER A 241 -14.90 -27.20 24.23
N TRP A 242 -14.41 -26.01 24.60
CA TRP A 242 -15.11 -24.75 24.40
C TRP A 242 -15.43 -24.50 22.92
N ARG A 243 -14.45 -24.72 22.02
CA ARG A 243 -14.64 -24.51 20.58
C ARG A 243 -15.77 -25.38 20.02
N ARG A 244 -15.77 -26.67 20.33
CA ARG A 244 -16.78 -27.60 19.80
C ARG A 244 -18.16 -27.30 20.35
N GLU A 245 -18.24 -26.99 21.65
CA GLU A 245 -19.50 -26.63 22.30
C GLU A 245 -20.08 -25.33 21.75
N PHE A 246 -19.23 -24.31 21.56
CA PHE A 246 -19.61 -23.06 20.91
C PHE A 246 -20.10 -23.26 19.47
N LEU A 247 -19.36 -23.99 18.63
CA LEU A 247 -19.78 -24.24 17.24
C LEU A 247 -21.12 -24.98 17.18
N ALA A 248 -21.30 -26.00 18.02
CA ALA A 248 -22.56 -26.74 18.11
C ALA A 248 -23.71 -25.87 18.64
N ALA A 249 -23.44 -24.93 19.55
CA ALA A 249 -24.43 -23.97 20.03
C ALA A 249 -24.79 -22.94 18.95
N LEU A 250 -23.80 -22.37 18.26
CA LEU A 250 -24.01 -21.40 17.19
C LEU A 250 -24.77 -21.99 16.00
N ALA A 251 -24.45 -23.23 15.61
CA ALA A 251 -25.17 -23.94 14.55
C ALA A 251 -26.67 -24.12 14.88
N ARG A 252 -27.03 -24.27 16.17
CA ARG A 252 -28.43 -24.35 16.60
C ARG A 252 -29.16 -23.01 16.47
N GLU A 253 -28.47 -21.89 16.67
CA GLU A 253 -29.05 -20.54 16.53
C GLU A 253 -29.33 -20.17 15.07
N GLN A 254 -28.59 -20.75 14.12
CA GLN A 254 -28.74 -20.49 12.67
C GLN A 254 -28.73 -18.99 12.32
N VAL A 255 -27.77 -18.26 12.89
CA VAL A 255 -27.64 -16.81 12.67
C VAL A 255 -27.50 -16.55 11.16
N PRO A 256 -28.42 -15.79 10.54
CA PRO A 256 -28.43 -15.64 9.09
C PRO A 256 -27.38 -14.61 8.68
N VAL A 257 -26.17 -15.11 8.42
CA VAL A 257 -25.01 -14.35 7.96
C VAL A 257 -24.45 -15.01 6.70
N ASP A 258 -23.96 -14.23 5.74
CA ASP A 258 -23.46 -14.79 4.48
C ASP A 258 -22.16 -15.57 4.70
N LYS A 259 -21.35 -15.08 5.65
CA LYS A 259 -20.04 -15.64 5.99
C LYS A 259 -19.67 -15.29 7.44
N LEU A 260 -19.25 -16.28 8.21
CA LEU A 260 -18.50 -16.06 9.45
C LEU A 260 -17.01 -16.34 9.18
N TRP A 261 -16.13 -15.42 9.56
CA TRP A 261 -14.67 -15.56 9.40
C TRP A 261 -13.96 -15.45 10.74
N LEU A 262 -12.97 -16.32 10.97
CA LEU A 262 -12.20 -16.33 12.21
C LEU A 262 -10.75 -16.74 11.95
N LEU A 263 -9.87 -16.44 12.90
CA LEU A 263 -8.46 -16.81 12.84
C LEU A 263 -8.15 -17.91 13.86
N ILE A 264 -7.62 -19.03 13.38
CA ILE A 264 -7.25 -20.17 14.22
C ILE A 264 -5.91 -20.74 13.75
N ARG A 265 -5.20 -21.45 14.63
CA ARG A 265 -3.98 -22.16 14.24
C ARG A 265 -4.29 -23.55 13.71
N VAL A 266 -3.61 -23.93 12.64
CA VAL A 266 -3.80 -25.22 11.97
C VAL A 266 -3.53 -26.42 12.88
N ASP A 267 -2.60 -26.30 13.84
CA ASP A 267 -2.23 -27.36 14.79
C ASP A 267 -3.28 -27.62 15.88
N LEU A 268 -4.34 -26.80 15.93
CA LEU A 268 -5.46 -26.98 16.87
C LEU A 268 -6.68 -27.66 16.23
N VAL A 269 -6.66 -27.89 14.92
CA VAL A 269 -7.82 -28.32 14.13
C VAL A 269 -7.76 -29.82 13.84
N GLU A 270 -8.88 -30.49 14.10
CA GLU A 270 -9.12 -31.91 13.79
C GLU A 270 -10.30 -32.06 12.81
N ASP A 271 -10.41 -33.22 12.15
CA ASP A 271 -11.46 -33.50 11.14
C ASP A 271 -12.89 -33.19 11.66
N GLU A 272 -13.21 -33.58 12.89
CA GLU A 272 -14.51 -33.29 13.51
C GLU A 272 -14.78 -31.79 13.67
N ASP A 273 -13.74 -30.97 13.87
CA ASP A 273 -13.91 -29.52 13.96
C ASP A 273 -14.35 -28.94 12.60
N LEU A 274 -13.86 -29.46 11.47
CA LEU A 274 -14.28 -29.00 10.14
C LEU A 274 -15.76 -29.25 9.91
N ARG A 275 -16.29 -30.41 10.33
CA ARG A 275 -17.72 -30.68 10.28
C ARG A 275 -18.52 -29.62 11.07
N LEU A 276 -18.08 -29.30 12.29
CA LEU A 276 -18.73 -28.30 13.14
C LEU A 276 -18.61 -26.88 12.57
N PHE A 277 -17.50 -26.54 11.94
CA PHE A 277 -17.34 -25.27 11.24
C PHE A 277 -18.30 -25.16 10.04
N ALA A 278 -18.47 -26.24 9.27
CA ALA A 278 -19.45 -26.28 8.18
C ALA A 278 -20.88 -26.07 8.71
N ASP A 279 -21.27 -26.80 9.76
CA ASP A 279 -22.59 -26.70 10.40
C ASP A 279 -22.88 -25.26 10.91
N ALA A 280 -21.84 -24.52 11.32
CA ALA A 280 -21.94 -23.16 11.84
C ALA A 280 -21.71 -22.05 10.79
N ASN A 281 -21.54 -22.39 9.51
CA ASN A 281 -21.20 -21.46 8.41
C ASN A 281 -19.90 -20.65 8.65
N CYS A 282 -18.88 -21.30 9.21
CA CYS A 282 -17.59 -20.69 9.55
C CYS A 282 -16.52 -21.01 8.49
N GLY A 283 -15.88 -19.96 7.96
CA GLY A 283 -14.63 -20.04 7.20
C GLY A 283 -13.41 -19.74 8.08
N LEU A 284 -12.27 -20.36 7.74
CA LEU A 284 -11.08 -20.38 8.58
C LEU A 284 -9.90 -19.62 7.96
N GLY A 285 -9.37 -18.63 8.68
CA GLY A 285 -8.09 -18.01 8.36
C GLY A 285 -6.96 -18.68 9.13
N PHE A 286 -5.98 -19.20 8.40
CA PHE A 286 -4.74 -19.74 8.95
C PHE A 286 -3.59 -18.78 8.67
N GLY A 287 -2.98 -18.26 9.74
CA GLY A 287 -1.64 -17.69 9.65
C GLY A 287 -0.64 -18.82 9.48
N LEU A 288 -0.36 -19.21 8.23
CA LEU A 288 0.61 -20.26 7.90
C LEU A 288 2.02 -19.69 7.91
N GLU A 289 2.17 -18.41 7.53
CA GLU A 289 3.36 -17.56 7.47
C GLU A 289 4.43 -18.02 6.47
N SER A 290 4.73 -19.31 6.40
CA SER A 290 5.69 -19.88 5.47
C SER A 290 5.43 -21.36 5.23
N GLY A 291 5.81 -21.84 4.04
CA GLY A 291 5.93 -23.27 3.72
C GLY A 291 7.33 -23.84 3.97
N ASP A 292 8.23 -23.08 4.60
CA ASP A 292 9.59 -23.52 4.95
C ASP A 292 9.74 -23.79 6.46
N PRO A 293 10.11 -25.01 6.88
CA PRO A 293 10.26 -25.35 8.30
C PRO A 293 11.29 -24.51 9.06
N GLN A 294 12.39 -24.10 8.42
CA GLN A 294 13.45 -23.31 9.07
C GLN A 294 12.98 -21.88 9.33
N LEU A 295 12.26 -21.29 8.38
CA LEU A 295 11.67 -19.97 8.52
C LEU A 295 10.53 -19.99 9.55
N LEU A 296 9.70 -21.03 9.60
CA LEU A 296 8.67 -21.19 10.64
C LEU A 296 9.29 -21.25 12.05
N ALA A 297 10.41 -21.93 12.22
CA ALA A 297 11.16 -21.94 13.47
C ALA A 297 11.70 -20.54 13.81
N THR A 298 12.22 -19.82 12.80
CA THR A 298 12.71 -18.44 12.94
C THR A 298 11.59 -17.48 13.34
N ILE A 299 10.41 -17.60 12.74
CA ILE A 299 9.17 -16.88 13.09
C ILE A 299 8.71 -17.17 14.52
N ARG A 300 9.27 -18.21 15.17
CA ARG A 300 8.80 -18.73 16.46
C ARG A 300 7.34 -19.15 16.36
N LYS A 301 6.98 -19.82 15.26
CA LYS A 301 5.66 -20.43 15.13
C LYS A 301 5.57 -21.63 16.09
N ALA A 302 5.43 -21.35 17.38
CA ALA A 302 5.53 -22.34 18.46
C ALA A 302 4.53 -23.48 18.32
N GLY A 303 4.87 -24.67 18.82
CA GLY A 303 4.08 -25.91 18.67
C GLY A 303 4.90 -27.05 18.07
N ARG A 304 4.23 -28.05 17.50
CA ARG A 304 4.86 -29.20 16.80
C ARG A 304 5.25 -28.84 15.37
N LEU A 305 6.30 -28.02 15.25
CA LEU A 305 6.82 -27.51 13.97
C LEU A 305 7.19 -28.62 12.98
N ASP A 306 7.68 -29.75 13.48
CA ASP A 306 8.03 -30.95 12.72
C ASP A 306 6.86 -31.49 11.90
N THR A 307 5.62 -31.33 12.39
CA THR A 307 4.40 -31.83 11.73
C THR A 307 3.46 -30.73 11.23
N TYR A 308 3.84 -29.46 11.38
CA TYR A 308 2.94 -28.32 11.18
C TYR A 308 2.43 -28.21 9.74
N LEU A 309 3.34 -28.37 8.79
CA LEU A 309 3.03 -28.32 7.35
C LEU A 309 2.26 -29.57 6.88
N ASP A 310 2.52 -30.74 7.47
CA ASP A 310 1.75 -31.95 7.18
C ASP A 310 0.31 -31.81 7.70
N ARG A 311 0.15 -31.26 8.91
CA ARG A 311 -1.16 -30.94 9.49
C ARG A 311 -1.97 -30.02 8.58
N MET A 312 -1.35 -29.03 7.93
CA MET A 312 -2.04 -28.16 6.98
C MET A 312 -2.52 -28.91 5.73
N LYS A 313 -1.76 -29.89 5.23
CA LYS A 313 -2.21 -30.76 4.13
C LYS A 313 -3.42 -31.62 4.55
N GLU A 314 -3.41 -32.16 5.77
CA GLU A 314 -4.54 -32.89 6.36
C GLU A 314 -5.79 -32.01 6.51
N VAL A 315 -5.64 -30.82 7.12
CA VAL A 315 -6.74 -29.87 7.31
C VAL A 315 -7.31 -29.40 5.98
N SER A 316 -6.46 -29.14 4.98
CA SER A 316 -6.91 -28.84 3.61
C SER A 316 -7.73 -29.98 3.01
N ALA A 317 -7.35 -31.25 3.27
CA ALA A 317 -8.12 -32.40 2.82
C ALA A 317 -9.48 -32.53 3.51
N TRP A 318 -9.53 -32.38 4.84
CA TRP A 318 -10.77 -32.40 5.61
C TRP A 318 -11.70 -31.25 5.21
N ALA A 319 -11.15 -30.05 5.01
CA ALA A 319 -11.91 -28.90 4.55
C ALA A 319 -12.58 -29.14 3.19
N ARG A 320 -11.95 -29.89 2.28
CA ARG A 320 -12.61 -30.30 1.02
C ARG A 320 -13.73 -31.30 1.27
N THR A 321 -13.52 -32.27 2.16
CA THR A 321 -14.54 -33.29 2.49
C THR A 321 -15.80 -32.66 3.06
N HIS A 322 -15.66 -31.65 3.93
CA HIS A 322 -16.78 -30.98 4.60
C HIS A 322 -17.24 -29.68 3.91
N ASP A 323 -16.70 -29.36 2.72
CA ASP A 323 -16.95 -28.12 1.98
C ASP A 323 -16.76 -26.84 2.84
N VAL A 324 -15.67 -26.78 3.59
CA VAL A 324 -15.30 -25.62 4.43
C VAL A 324 -14.30 -24.74 3.70
N PRO A 325 -14.56 -23.43 3.56
CA PRO A 325 -13.61 -22.52 2.95
C PRO A 325 -12.54 -22.09 3.94
N TRP A 326 -11.32 -21.90 3.46
CA TRP A 326 -10.20 -21.47 4.29
C TRP A 326 -9.25 -20.52 3.55
N GLY A 327 -8.35 -19.88 4.29
CA GLY A 327 -7.30 -19.01 3.75
C GLY A 327 -5.97 -19.34 4.40
N ALA A 328 -4.91 -19.48 3.61
CA ALA A 328 -3.55 -19.49 4.14
C ALA A 328 -2.91 -18.13 3.88
N ASN A 329 -2.50 -17.46 4.95
CA ASN A 329 -1.71 -16.23 4.87
C ASN A 329 -0.24 -16.59 4.99
N ILE A 330 0.59 -16.08 4.08
CA ILE A 330 2.05 -16.16 4.15
C ILE A 330 2.66 -14.76 4.22
N ILE A 331 3.85 -14.69 4.82
CA ILE A 331 4.60 -13.45 5.01
C ILE A 331 5.87 -13.52 4.16
N CYS A 332 6.00 -12.63 3.18
CA CYS A 332 7.23 -12.44 2.41
C CYS A 332 8.01 -11.23 2.94
N GLY A 333 9.27 -11.43 3.27
CA GLY A 333 10.18 -10.42 3.82
C GLY A 333 10.34 -10.48 5.34
N HIS A 334 9.96 -11.59 5.98
CA HIS A 334 10.17 -11.74 7.42
C HIS A 334 11.68 -11.73 7.74
N PRO A 335 12.17 -11.00 8.77
CA PRO A 335 13.57 -11.06 9.20
C PRO A 335 14.11 -12.49 9.32
N GLY A 336 15.27 -12.74 8.72
CA GLY A 336 15.86 -14.08 8.58
C GLY A 336 15.42 -14.89 7.36
N GLU A 337 14.48 -14.39 6.54
CA GLU A 337 14.14 -15.02 5.25
C GLU A 337 15.29 -14.88 4.23
N THR A 338 15.52 -15.92 3.45
CA THR A 338 16.52 -15.98 2.37
C THR A 338 15.85 -16.37 1.05
N PRO A 339 16.52 -16.21 -0.12
CA PRO A 339 15.96 -16.68 -1.39
C PRO A 339 15.56 -18.16 -1.34
N GLY A 340 16.38 -19.00 -0.70
CA GLY A 340 16.14 -20.43 -0.60
C GLY A 340 14.92 -20.78 0.28
N THR A 341 14.66 -20.05 1.36
CA THR A 341 13.45 -20.28 2.17
C THR A 341 12.19 -19.83 1.42
N MET A 342 12.26 -18.74 0.63
CA MET A 342 11.14 -18.32 -0.23
C MET A 342 10.81 -19.37 -1.30
N GLU A 343 11.82 -19.92 -1.96
CA GLU A 343 11.65 -20.96 -2.98
C GLU A 343 10.99 -22.22 -2.42
N ARG A 344 11.45 -22.69 -1.26
CA ARG A 344 10.85 -23.86 -0.58
C ARG A 344 9.43 -23.57 -0.10
N SER A 345 9.19 -22.36 0.43
CA SER A 345 7.82 -21.96 0.78
C SER A 345 6.91 -21.94 -0.44
N ALA A 346 7.35 -21.42 -1.59
CA ALA A 346 6.54 -21.40 -2.80
C ALA A 346 6.30 -22.80 -3.37
N ALA A 347 7.30 -23.70 -3.30
CA ALA A 347 7.14 -25.10 -3.66
C ALA A 347 6.05 -25.77 -2.82
N TYR A 348 6.07 -25.58 -1.50
CA TYR A 348 5.03 -26.09 -0.62
C TYR A 348 3.64 -25.51 -0.94
N MET A 349 3.52 -24.20 -1.21
CA MET A 349 2.23 -23.62 -1.58
C MET A 349 1.70 -24.17 -2.91
N ARG A 350 2.58 -24.44 -3.87
CA ARG A 350 2.20 -25.11 -5.12
C ARG A 350 1.61 -26.49 -4.83
N GLU A 351 2.28 -27.29 -4.00
CA GLU A 351 1.79 -28.61 -3.60
C GLU A 351 0.45 -28.52 -2.87
N LEU A 352 0.31 -27.58 -1.93
CA LEU A 352 -0.90 -27.44 -1.12
C LEU A 352 -2.14 -27.06 -1.93
N PHE A 353 -1.97 -26.18 -2.93
CA PHE A 353 -3.09 -25.60 -3.68
C PHE A 353 -3.34 -26.23 -5.04
N LEU A 354 -2.32 -26.77 -5.72
CA LEU A 354 -2.43 -27.17 -7.13
C LEU A 354 -2.31 -28.68 -7.37
N ASP A 355 -1.72 -29.45 -6.46
CA ASP A 355 -1.63 -30.92 -6.62
C ASP A 355 -2.95 -31.66 -6.31
N PRO A 356 -3.76 -31.24 -5.31
CA PRO A 356 -5.05 -31.88 -5.05
C PRO A 356 -6.05 -31.66 -6.19
N LYS A 357 -6.94 -32.64 -6.39
CA LYS A 357 -8.10 -32.51 -7.28
C LYS A 357 -9.18 -31.64 -6.62
N GLY A 358 -9.00 -30.33 -6.72
CA GLY A 358 -9.84 -29.31 -6.09
C GLY A 358 -9.26 -28.78 -4.79
N VAL A 359 -9.54 -27.51 -4.47
CA VAL A 359 -9.23 -26.83 -3.20
C VAL A 359 -10.39 -25.92 -2.77
N THR A 360 -10.64 -25.80 -1.47
CA THR A 360 -11.61 -24.85 -0.89
C THR A 360 -10.94 -23.62 -0.28
N GLY A 361 -9.62 -23.51 -0.48
CA GLY A 361 -8.78 -22.48 0.11
C GLY A 361 -8.39 -21.38 -0.87
N PHE A 362 -8.06 -20.20 -0.35
CA PHE A 362 -7.30 -19.17 -1.07
C PHE A 362 -5.95 -18.92 -0.41
N LEU A 363 -5.00 -18.37 -1.16
CA LEU A 363 -3.65 -18.03 -0.69
C LEU A 363 -3.51 -16.50 -0.64
N SER A 364 -3.20 -15.96 0.54
CA SER A 364 -2.81 -14.55 0.72
C SER A 364 -1.29 -14.44 0.82
N VAL A 365 -0.68 -13.62 -0.04
CA VAL A 365 0.78 -13.43 -0.08
C VAL A 365 1.10 -11.99 0.31
N ASP A 366 1.35 -11.78 1.60
CA ASP A 366 1.49 -10.45 2.17
C ASP A 366 2.96 -10.11 2.45
N PRO A 367 3.39 -8.85 2.21
CA PRO A 367 4.69 -8.39 2.64
C PRO A 367 4.77 -8.33 4.18
N PHE A 368 5.94 -8.60 4.74
CA PHE A 368 6.23 -8.38 6.15
C PHE A 368 6.06 -6.91 6.51
N ARG A 369 5.43 -6.65 7.65
CA ARG A 369 5.31 -5.31 8.25
C ARG A 369 5.89 -5.33 9.66
N LEU A 370 6.76 -4.36 9.95
CA LEU A 370 7.32 -4.18 11.28
C LEU A 370 6.30 -3.53 12.21
N TYR A 371 5.60 -4.32 13.03
CA TYR A 371 4.67 -3.77 14.01
C TYR A 371 5.38 -3.30 15.29
N PRO A 372 5.13 -2.08 15.80
CA PRO A 372 5.68 -1.65 17.08
C PRO A 372 5.20 -2.55 18.22
N GLY A 373 6.11 -2.86 19.14
CA GLY A 373 5.87 -3.72 20.31
C GLY A 373 5.87 -5.22 20.00
N SER A 374 6.04 -5.62 18.74
CA SER A 374 6.31 -7.03 18.40
C SER A 374 7.70 -7.47 18.90
N PRO A 375 7.94 -8.78 19.12
CA PRO A 375 9.27 -9.26 19.50
C PRO A 375 10.39 -8.86 18.52
N ILE A 376 10.13 -8.83 17.21
CA ILE A 376 11.09 -8.34 16.22
C ILE A 376 11.44 -6.87 16.48
N ASP A 377 10.43 -6.06 16.76
CA ASP A 377 10.61 -4.63 17.03
C ASP A 377 11.38 -4.37 18.34
N THR A 378 11.14 -5.15 19.39
CA THR A 378 11.85 -4.98 20.67
C THR A 378 13.25 -5.60 20.65
N GLU A 379 13.49 -6.58 19.77
CA GLU A 379 14.74 -7.34 19.68
C GLU A 379 15.55 -7.04 18.40
N ARG A 380 15.30 -5.93 17.69
CA ARG A 380 15.88 -5.62 16.36
C ARG A 380 17.38 -5.92 16.23
N ARG A 381 18.18 -5.51 17.23
CA ARG A 381 19.64 -5.75 17.25
C ARG A 381 20.02 -7.22 17.11
N GLN A 382 19.23 -8.12 17.67
CA GLN A 382 19.49 -9.56 17.57
C GLN A 382 19.26 -10.06 16.13
N TRP A 383 18.24 -9.53 15.45
CA TRP A 383 17.94 -9.85 14.05
C TRP A 383 19.01 -9.31 13.10
N GLU A 384 19.44 -8.06 13.32
CA GLU A 384 20.57 -7.43 12.60
C GLU A 384 21.84 -8.27 12.74
N GLN A 385 22.22 -8.66 13.95
CA GLN A 385 23.43 -9.45 14.21
C GLN A 385 23.35 -10.88 13.67
N ARG A 386 22.19 -11.53 13.81
CA ARG A 386 22.04 -12.95 13.49
C ARG A 386 21.87 -13.21 12.00
N PHE A 387 21.13 -12.36 11.30
CA PHE A 387 20.73 -12.59 9.92
C PHE A 387 21.25 -11.52 8.95
N GLY A 388 21.84 -10.42 9.45
CA GLY A 388 22.14 -9.25 8.63
C GLY A 388 20.87 -8.52 8.18
N THR A 389 19.78 -8.64 8.93
CA THR A 389 18.53 -7.90 8.66
C THR A 389 18.80 -6.40 8.73
N VAL A 390 18.23 -5.62 7.80
CA VAL A 390 18.30 -4.15 7.81
C VAL A 390 16.90 -3.58 7.90
N PHE A 391 16.61 -2.83 8.96
CA PHE A 391 15.37 -2.06 9.11
C PHE A 391 15.60 -0.62 8.65
N HIS A 392 15.13 -0.26 7.45
CA HIS A 392 15.44 1.05 6.86
C HIS A 392 14.75 2.21 7.60
N ARG A 393 13.54 1.98 8.13
CA ARG A 393 12.77 2.96 8.92
C ARG A 393 12.06 2.30 10.12
N PRO A 394 12.75 2.07 11.24
CA PRO A 394 12.17 1.38 12.40
C PRO A 394 11.07 2.17 13.12
N SER A 395 11.05 3.50 12.97
CA SER A 395 9.97 4.40 13.46
C SER A 395 9.12 4.92 12.31
N TRP A 396 8.72 4.03 11.40
CA TRP A 396 8.02 4.37 10.16
C TRP A 396 6.67 5.10 10.38
N TRP A 397 6.07 4.97 11.56
CA TRP A 397 4.80 5.63 11.91
C TRP A 397 4.91 7.14 12.14
N ASP A 398 6.12 7.69 12.18
CA ASP A 398 6.38 9.13 12.26
C ASP A 398 6.56 9.80 10.88
N ASP A 399 6.51 9.00 9.81
CA ASP A 399 6.78 9.44 8.44
C ASP A 399 5.51 9.44 7.57
N GLY A 400 5.61 10.02 6.36
CA GLY A 400 4.46 10.24 5.46
C GLY A 400 4.10 9.11 4.49
N ASP A 401 4.82 7.99 4.45
CA ASP A 401 4.52 6.85 3.54
C ASP A 401 4.51 5.51 4.28
N GLN A 402 3.69 5.44 5.31
CA GLN A 402 3.78 4.45 6.36
C GLN A 402 3.55 3.01 5.88
N GLU A 403 2.74 2.81 4.84
CA GLU A 403 2.50 1.51 4.23
C GLU A 403 3.80 0.90 3.66
N PHE A 404 4.55 1.65 2.85
CA PHE A 404 5.82 1.16 2.30
C PHE A 404 6.91 1.10 3.36
N LEU A 405 6.97 2.09 4.24
CA LEU A 405 8.03 2.18 5.24
C LEU A 405 7.96 1.07 6.28
N ALA A 406 6.77 0.62 6.66
CA ALA A 406 6.59 -0.55 7.53
C ALA A 406 7.12 -1.84 6.90
N GLU A 407 7.17 -1.90 5.56
CA GLU A 407 7.60 -3.05 4.77
C GLU A 407 9.05 -2.94 4.28
N TRP A 408 9.71 -1.80 4.53
CA TRP A 408 11.05 -1.52 4.03
C TRP A 408 12.12 -2.14 4.93
N VAL A 409 12.24 -3.45 4.77
CA VAL A 409 13.19 -4.31 5.48
C VAL A 409 13.95 -5.15 4.46
N ASP A 410 15.27 -5.24 4.63
CA ASP A 410 16.08 -6.29 4.00
C ASP A 410 16.09 -7.48 4.97
N PRO A 411 15.43 -8.61 4.63
CA PRO A 411 15.23 -9.69 5.59
C PRO A 411 16.53 -10.32 6.11
N SER A 412 17.56 -10.41 5.28
CA SER A 412 18.85 -11.01 5.61
C SER A 412 19.97 -10.46 4.72
N ALA A 413 21.22 -10.78 5.04
CA ALA A 413 22.38 -10.42 4.22
C ALA A 413 22.33 -11.00 2.79
N GLU A 414 21.53 -12.05 2.56
CA GLU A 414 21.36 -12.73 1.27
C GLU A 414 20.14 -12.23 0.49
N LEU A 415 19.27 -11.44 1.12
CA LEU A 415 17.98 -11.03 0.56
C LEU A 415 17.73 -9.55 0.84
N ASP A 416 17.93 -8.70 -0.17
CA ASP A 416 17.51 -7.29 -0.10
C ASP A 416 16.02 -7.14 -0.46
N TRP A 417 15.46 -5.98 -0.11
CA TRP A 417 14.05 -5.67 -0.33
C TRP A 417 13.65 -5.81 -1.81
N ARG A 418 14.49 -5.37 -2.76
CA ARG A 418 14.19 -5.43 -4.20
C ARG A 418 14.14 -6.88 -4.69
N THR A 419 15.08 -7.71 -4.25
CA THR A 419 15.16 -9.13 -4.57
C THR A 419 13.98 -9.88 -3.97
N ARG A 420 13.63 -9.61 -2.71
CA ARG A 420 12.43 -10.16 -2.06
C ARG A 420 11.17 -9.81 -2.83
N THR A 421 10.97 -8.54 -3.16
CA THR A 421 9.80 -8.09 -3.95
C THR A 421 9.78 -8.77 -5.32
N ARG A 422 10.92 -8.94 -5.99
CA ARG A 422 10.98 -9.70 -7.25
C ARG A 422 10.56 -11.16 -7.06
N LEU A 423 11.16 -11.86 -6.09
CA LEU A 423 10.91 -13.27 -5.84
C LEU A 423 9.46 -13.54 -5.42
N GLN A 424 8.86 -12.66 -4.61
CA GLN A 424 7.44 -12.74 -4.24
C GLN A 424 6.54 -12.83 -5.50
N HIS A 425 6.77 -11.97 -6.49
CA HIS A 425 5.99 -12.01 -7.72
C HIS A 425 6.33 -13.21 -8.63
N GLU A 426 7.61 -13.52 -8.78
CA GLU A 426 8.09 -14.60 -9.67
C GLU A 426 7.68 -16.00 -9.16
N LEU A 427 7.72 -16.21 -7.85
CA LEU A 427 7.44 -17.51 -7.22
C LEU A 427 5.93 -17.75 -7.02
N TYR A 428 5.20 -16.76 -6.49
CA TYR A 428 3.80 -16.95 -6.09
C TYR A 428 2.80 -16.55 -7.18
N GLY A 429 3.11 -15.60 -8.05
CA GLY A 429 2.22 -15.16 -9.13
C GLY A 429 1.70 -16.31 -10.03
N PRO A 430 2.55 -17.26 -10.47
CA PRO A 430 2.10 -18.43 -11.22
C PRO A 430 1.18 -19.37 -10.43
N ILE A 431 1.33 -19.44 -9.10
CA ILE A 431 0.49 -20.26 -8.23
C ILE A 431 -0.88 -19.61 -8.13
N LEU A 432 -0.93 -18.32 -7.76
CA LEU A 432 -2.15 -17.54 -7.58
C LEU A 432 -3.08 -17.60 -8.79
N ARG A 433 -2.53 -17.45 -10.01
CA ARG A 433 -3.32 -17.50 -11.26
C ARG A 433 -4.02 -18.83 -11.53
N ARG A 434 -3.59 -19.92 -10.88
CA ARG A 434 -4.14 -21.27 -11.10
C ARG A 434 -5.08 -21.74 -9.97
N ILE A 435 -5.17 -20.98 -8.86
CA ILE A 435 -6.01 -21.38 -7.72
C ILE A 435 -7.49 -21.36 -8.11
N GLU A 436 -7.94 -20.33 -8.84
CA GLU A 436 -9.34 -20.22 -9.26
C GLU A 436 -9.79 -21.43 -10.12
N ASP A 437 -8.93 -21.89 -11.04
CA ASP A 437 -9.20 -23.08 -11.86
C ASP A 437 -9.36 -24.36 -11.04
N ASN A 438 -8.74 -24.42 -9.85
CA ASN A 438 -8.81 -25.56 -8.94
C ASN A 438 -9.84 -25.35 -7.80
N PHE A 439 -10.59 -24.24 -7.79
CA PHE A 439 -11.43 -23.87 -6.65
C PHE A 439 -12.80 -24.58 -6.67
N VAL A 440 -13.09 -25.41 -5.66
CA VAL A 440 -14.26 -26.32 -5.64
C VAL A 440 -15.27 -26.05 -4.54
N TYR A 441 -15.07 -25.06 -3.68
CA TYR A 441 -16.02 -24.71 -2.61
C TYR A 441 -17.41 -24.36 -3.17
N ARG A 442 -18.47 -24.88 -2.54
CA ARG A 442 -19.86 -24.75 -3.04
C ARG A 442 -20.81 -24.02 -2.10
N GLY A 443 -20.36 -23.67 -0.90
CA GLY A 443 -21.18 -22.96 0.08
C GLY A 443 -21.51 -21.50 -0.29
N PRO A 444 -22.34 -20.83 0.54
CA PRO A 444 -22.95 -19.54 0.23
C PRO A 444 -21.94 -18.41 -0.01
N ALA A 445 -20.77 -18.47 0.65
CA ALA A 445 -19.72 -17.46 0.54
C ALA A 445 -18.80 -17.64 -0.69
N ARG A 446 -19.13 -18.52 -1.65
CA ARG A 446 -18.23 -18.88 -2.75
C ARG A 446 -17.67 -17.68 -3.53
N GLU A 447 -18.54 -16.73 -3.91
CA GLU A 447 -18.11 -15.57 -4.70
C GLU A 447 -17.19 -14.64 -3.90
N TYR A 448 -17.35 -14.57 -2.57
CA TYR A 448 -16.43 -13.84 -1.71
C TYR A 448 -15.00 -14.42 -1.84
N PHE A 449 -14.87 -15.75 -1.74
CA PHE A 449 -13.56 -16.40 -1.77
C PHE A 449 -12.91 -16.34 -3.15
N LEU A 450 -13.70 -16.49 -4.23
CA LEU A 450 -13.18 -16.26 -5.58
C LEU A 450 -12.71 -14.83 -5.79
N ARG A 451 -13.44 -13.83 -5.26
CA ARG A 451 -12.96 -12.45 -5.26
C ARG A 451 -11.62 -12.32 -4.53
N ALA A 452 -11.48 -12.93 -3.34
CA ALA A 452 -10.22 -12.92 -2.61
C ALA A 452 -9.05 -13.55 -3.42
N VAL A 453 -9.30 -14.62 -4.17
CA VAL A 453 -8.31 -15.20 -5.10
C VAL A 453 -7.93 -14.21 -6.20
N ARG A 454 -8.92 -13.59 -6.85
CA ARG A 454 -8.71 -12.61 -7.93
C ARG A 454 -7.99 -11.35 -7.44
N ASP A 455 -8.29 -10.89 -6.22
CA ASP A 455 -7.63 -9.75 -5.59
C ASP A 455 -6.13 -10.05 -5.38
N GLN A 456 -5.79 -11.28 -4.95
CA GLN A 456 -4.39 -11.71 -4.81
C GLN A 456 -3.67 -11.83 -6.16
N VAL A 457 -4.36 -12.31 -7.21
CA VAL A 457 -3.83 -12.28 -8.58
C VAL A 457 -3.52 -10.85 -9.00
N GLN A 458 -4.45 -9.92 -8.75
CA GLN A 458 -4.29 -8.51 -9.07
C GLN A 458 -3.08 -7.88 -8.34
N GLN A 459 -2.89 -8.19 -7.06
CA GLN A 459 -1.73 -7.72 -6.29
C GLN A 459 -0.41 -8.29 -6.84
N SER A 460 -0.42 -9.51 -7.37
CA SER A 460 0.76 -10.13 -8.01
C SER A 460 1.10 -9.58 -9.41
N GLU A 461 0.26 -8.69 -9.97
CA GLU A 461 0.48 -8.16 -11.33
C GLU A 461 1.73 -7.26 -11.43
N PRO A 462 2.35 -7.22 -12.62
CA PRO A 462 3.46 -6.31 -12.92
C PRO A 462 3.26 -4.85 -12.51
N ARG A 463 2.04 -4.30 -12.62
CA ARG A 463 1.77 -2.90 -12.26
C ARG A 463 2.10 -2.60 -10.80
N THR A 464 1.71 -3.52 -9.92
CA THR A 464 1.84 -3.38 -8.48
C THR A 464 3.32 -3.37 -8.11
N ARG A 465 4.11 -4.25 -8.73
CA ARG A 465 5.56 -4.28 -8.57
C ARG A 465 6.24 -3.00 -9.05
N VAL A 466 5.85 -2.45 -10.21
CA VAL A 466 6.42 -1.18 -10.71
C VAL A 466 6.11 -0.04 -9.74
N HIS A 467 4.89 0.02 -9.20
CA HIS A 467 4.50 1.02 -8.21
C HIS A 467 5.39 0.97 -6.95
N TYR A 468 5.60 -0.22 -6.38
CA TYR A 468 6.46 -0.37 -5.20
C TYR A 468 7.94 -0.06 -5.48
N LEU A 469 8.46 -0.43 -6.66
CA LEU A 469 9.83 -0.04 -7.07
C LEU A 469 9.96 1.49 -7.21
N GLY A 470 8.93 2.17 -7.72
CA GLY A 470 8.86 3.63 -7.76
C GLY A 470 8.98 4.25 -6.37
N ARG A 471 8.20 3.76 -5.39
CA ARG A 471 8.28 4.21 -3.99
C ARG A 471 9.68 3.99 -3.40
N TYR A 472 10.30 2.84 -3.64
CA TYR A 472 11.66 2.55 -3.19
C TYR A 472 12.68 3.60 -3.70
N TYR A 473 12.69 3.89 -5.00
CA TYR A 473 13.62 4.87 -5.57
C TYR A 473 13.29 6.31 -5.14
N ALA A 474 12.00 6.65 -5.01
CA ALA A 474 11.56 7.94 -4.49
C ALA A 474 12.02 8.17 -3.05
N TRP A 475 11.94 7.16 -2.19
CA TRP A 475 12.40 7.24 -0.80
C TRP A 475 13.92 7.34 -0.68
N LEU A 476 14.68 6.59 -1.46
CA LEU A 476 16.14 6.76 -1.52
C LEU A 476 16.51 8.20 -1.89
N ARG A 477 15.83 8.78 -2.89
CA ARG A 477 16.02 10.18 -3.26
C ARG A 477 15.65 11.13 -2.13
N TYR A 478 14.50 10.93 -1.47
CA TYR A 478 14.03 11.76 -0.36
C TYR A 478 15.02 11.78 0.82
N LEU A 479 15.64 10.63 1.12
CA LEU A 479 16.65 10.50 2.17
C LEU A 479 18.04 11.04 1.79
N GLY A 480 18.17 11.69 0.63
CA GLY A 480 19.41 12.32 0.18
C GLY A 480 20.29 11.43 -0.70
N PHE A 481 19.89 10.20 -1.00
CA PHE A 481 20.63 9.27 -1.85
C PHE A 481 20.25 9.39 -3.33
N ARG A 482 20.14 10.62 -3.85
CA ARG A 482 19.63 10.89 -5.20
C ARG A 482 20.44 10.17 -6.29
N GLU A 483 21.76 10.34 -6.30
CA GLU A 483 22.63 9.75 -7.33
C GLU A 483 22.57 8.22 -7.28
N LYS A 484 22.57 7.65 -6.07
CA LYS A 484 22.41 6.20 -5.86
C LYS A 484 21.04 5.71 -6.35
N ALA A 485 19.95 6.42 -6.07
CA ALA A 485 18.62 6.05 -6.54
C ALA A 485 18.55 6.04 -8.08
N GLU A 486 19.04 7.10 -8.72
CA GLU A 486 19.08 7.21 -10.17
C GLU A 486 19.98 6.13 -10.80
N GLN A 487 21.15 5.83 -10.21
CA GLN A 487 22.03 4.76 -10.65
C GLN A 487 21.39 3.37 -10.51
N LEU A 488 20.86 3.05 -9.32
CA LEU A 488 20.22 1.76 -9.08
C LEU A 488 19.03 1.53 -10.01
N MET A 489 18.23 2.56 -10.29
CA MET A 489 17.13 2.49 -11.25
C MET A 489 17.64 2.20 -12.67
N ARG A 490 18.73 2.86 -13.10
CA ARG A 490 19.33 2.62 -14.44
C ARG A 490 19.86 1.20 -14.59
N ASP A 491 20.52 0.69 -13.54
CA ASP A 491 21.18 -0.61 -13.55
C ASP A 491 20.20 -1.78 -13.31
N ASP A 492 18.92 -1.49 -13.00
CA ASP A 492 17.88 -2.49 -12.77
C ASP A 492 17.33 -3.05 -14.09
N ALA A 493 18.02 -4.06 -14.63
CA ALA A 493 17.59 -4.78 -15.82
C ALA A 493 16.21 -5.45 -15.67
N LYS A 494 15.80 -5.82 -14.45
CA LYS A 494 14.50 -6.44 -14.19
C LYS A 494 13.38 -5.41 -14.22
N LEU A 495 13.60 -4.19 -13.71
CA LEU A 495 12.70 -3.06 -13.90
C LEU A 495 12.57 -2.71 -15.39
N THR A 496 13.68 -2.71 -16.13
CA THR A 496 13.69 -2.42 -17.57
C THR A 496 12.83 -3.40 -18.35
N GLU A 497 13.00 -4.71 -18.10
CA GLU A 497 12.17 -5.75 -18.72
C GLU A 497 10.70 -5.64 -18.29
N LEU A 498 10.43 -5.36 -17.02
CA LEU A 498 9.08 -5.23 -16.47
C LEU A 498 8.31 -4.07 -17.09
N THR A 499 8.94 -2.90 -17.20
CA THR A 499 8.36 -1.69 -17.80
C THR A 499 8.21 -1.84 -19.32
N ARG A 500 9.17 -2.48 -20.00
CA ARG A 500 9.06 -2.84 -21.42
C ARG A 500 7.82 -3.69 -21.69
N ARG A 501 7.60 -4.78 -20.95
CA ARG A 501 6.39 -5.62 -21.12
C ARG A 501 5.09 -4.84 -20.99
N ARG A 502 5.07 -3.84 -20.12
CA ARG A 502 3.91 -2.94 -19.96
C ARG A 502 3.76 -2.01 -21.15
N ARG A 503 4.84 -1.43 -21.67
CA ARG A 503 4.80 -0.63 -22.92
C ARG A 503 4.32 -1.47 -24.11
N VAL A 504 4.76 -2.72 -24.23
CA VAL A 504 4.27 -3.67 -25.25
C VAL A 504 2.76 -3.86 -25.17
N ALA A 505 2.20 -3.95 -23.96
CA ALA A 505 0.75 -4.06 -23.78
C ALA A 505 -0.02 -2.81 -24.25
N TRP A 506 0.64 -1.66 -24.34
CA TRP A 506 0.09 -0.42 -24.90
C TRP A 506 0.27 -0.30 -26.41
N ARG A 507 1.02 -1.20 -27.07
CA ARG A 507 1.27 -1.15 -28.53
C ARG A 507 0.00 -0.90 -29.34
N PRO A 508 -1.14 -1.60 -29.14
CA PRO A 508 -2.33 -1.37 -29.96
C PRO A 508 -2.85 0.07 -29.87
N THR A 509 -2.92 0.63 -28.65
CA THR A 509 -3.36 2.01 -28.43
C THR A 509 -2.37 3.03 -28.98
N VAL A 510 -1.07 2.79 -28.81
CA VAL A 510 -0.01 3.67 -29.35
C VAL A 510 -0.07 3.68 -30.88
N ALA A 511 -0.18 2.51 -31.51
CA ALA A 511 -0.29 2.36 -32.96
C ALA A 511 -1.54 3.06 -33.52
N GLU A 512 -2.70 2.86 -32.89
CA GLU A 512 -3.96 3.51 -33.28
C GLU A 512 -3.86 5.03 -33.21
N ARG A 513 -3.40 5.57 -32.06
CA ARG A 513 -3.27 7.02 -31.85
C ARG A 513 -2.21 7.64 -32.76
N ALA A 514 -1.15 6.91 -33.07
CA ALA A 514 -0.10 7.34 -33.98
C ALA A 514 -0.41 7.11 -35.47
N GLN A 515 -1.54 6.47 -35.78
CA GLN A 515 -1.94 6.08 -37.14
C GLN A 515 -0.87 5.21 -37.84
N LEU A 516 -0.30 4.25 -37.09
CA LEU A 516 0.71 3.32 -37.58
C LEU A 516 0.14 1.91 -37.74
N ALA A 517 0.78 1.13 -38.63
CA ALA A 517 0.55 -0.30 -38.68
C ALA A 517 1.03 -0.94 -37.36
N PRO A 518 0.35 -1.98 -36.84
CA PRO A 518 0.75 -2.63 -35.58
C PRO A 518 2.16 -3.25 -35.60
N ASP A 519 2.71 -3.53 -36.77
CA ASP A 519 4.02 -4.12 -37.04
C ASP A 519 5.09 -3.08 -37.46
N ASP A 520 4.80 -1.79 -37.29
CA ASP A 520 5.75 -0.72 -37.61
C ASP A 520 6.99 -0.77 -36.68
N VAL A 521 8.19 -0.72 -37.26
CA VAL A 521 9.47 -0.79 -36.56
C VAL A 521 9.64 0.30 -35.49
N LEU A 522 8.99 1.45 -35.64
CA LEU A 522 9.04 2.52 -34.66
C LEU A 522 8.42 2.12 -33.32
N LEU A 523 7.39 1.27 -33.34
CA LEU A 523 6.78 0.73 -32.14
C LEU A 523 7.76 -0.19 -31.41
N ASP A 524 8.55 -0.99 -32.14
CA ASP A 524 9.59 -1.85 -31.56
C ASP A 524 10.67 -1.02 -30.84
N VAL A 525 11.08 0.10 -31.45
CA VAL A 525 12.08 1.00 -30.87
C VAL A 525 11.55 1.66 -29.60
N ILE A 526 10.32 2.19 -29.62
CA ILE A 526 9.67 2.81 -28.44
C ILE A 526 9.55 1.81 -27.28
N GLU A 527 9.27 0.54 -27.58
CA GLU A 527 9.24 -0.53 -26.59
C GLU A 527 10.63 -0.83 -26.02
N ARG A 528 11.67 -0.88 -26.88
CA ARG A 528 13.05 -1.22 -26.51
C ARG A 528 13.74 -0.13 -25.71
N VAL A 529 13.54 1.15 -26.05
CA VAL A 529 14.18 2.27 -25.34
C VAL A 529 13.59 2.38 -23.92
N PRO A 530 14.44 2.34 -22.87
CA PRO A 530 14.01 2.26 -21.47
C PRO A 530 13.48 3.60 -20.93
N ARG A 531 12.24 3.94 -21.27
CA ARG A 531 11.56 5.21 -20.92
C ARG A 531 11.65 5.57 -19.44
N GLU A 532 11.62 4.59 -18.55
CA GLU A 532 11.76 4.72 -17.10
C GLU A 532 13.07 5.39 -16.66
N ARG A 533 14.15 5.31 -17.47
CA ARG A 533 15.41 6.00 -17.17
C ARG A 533 15.33 7.52 -17.35
N PHE A 534 14.42 7.95 -18.21
CA PHE A 534 14.28 9.34 -18.66
C PHE A 534 13.30 10.16 -17.83
N VAL A 535 12.59 9.55 -16.87
CA VAL A 535 11.58 10.22 -16.05
C VAL A 535 12.04 10.39 -14.59
N PRO A 536 11.43 11.28 -13.80
CA PRO A 536 11.67 11.32 -12.36
C PRO A 536 11.40 9.96 -11.68
N VAL A 537 12.18 9.63 -10.64
CA VAL A 537 12.13 8.32 -9.96
C VAL A 537 10.77 8.01 -9.32
N ASP A 538 10.00 9.05 -9.01
CA ASP A 538 8.64 9.01 -8.48
C ASP A 538 7.58 8.84 -9.57
N GLN A 539 7.96 8.88 -10.85
CA GLN A 539 7.08 8.74 -12.01
C GLN A 539 7.40 7.49 -12.87
N ILE A 540 8.05 6.48 -12.29
CA ILE A 540 8.43 5.24 -13.00
C ILE A 540 7.19 4.46 -13.47
N ALA A 541 6.08 4.49 -12.73
CA ALA A 541 4.87 3.77 -13.11
C ALA A 541 4.18 4.39 -14.34
N GLU A 542 4.13 5.72 -14.37
CA GLU A 542 3.62 6.58 -15.44
C GLU A 542 4.43 6.37 -16.72
N SER A 543 5.74 6.09 -16.60
CA SER A 543 6.62 5.76 -17.74
C SER A 543 6.12 4.60 -18.61
N THR A 544 5.26 3.73 -18.06
CA THR A 544 4.69 2.58 -18.75
C THR A 544 3.40 2.87 -19.51
N ARG A 545 2.83 4.07 -19.39
CA ARG A 545 1.55 4.47 -20.01
C ARG A 545 1.76 5.45 -21.15
N ASP A 546 0.80 5.48 -22.07
CA ASP A 546 0.81 6.44 -23.18
C ASP A 546 0.28 7.83 -22.75
N GLU A 547 1.05 8.50 -21.90
CA GLU A 547 0.77 9.83 -21.34
C GLU A 547 2.04 10.69 -21.28
N ALA A 548 1.91 12.01 -21.27
CA ALA A 548 3.04 12.92 -21.06
C ALA A 548 3.42 12.95 -19.56
N ILE A 549 4.72 13.02 -19.28
CA ILE A 549 5.27 12.90 -17.92
C ILE A 549 6.08 14.14 -17.61
N HIS A 550 5.75 14.83 -16.52
CA HIS A 550 6.42 16.08 -16.14
C HIS A 550 7.84 15.82 -15.64
N LEU A 551 8.80 16.58 -16.16
CA LEU A 551 10.21 16.49 -15.78
C LEU A 551 10.56 17.42 -14.61
N ASP A 552 9.68 18.37 -14.31
CA ASP A 552 9.81 19.34 -13.23
C ASP A 552 8.44 19.66 -12.61
N ASP A 553 8.45 20.28 -11.43
CA ASP A 553 7.23 20.64 -10.69
C ASP A 553 6.41 21.75 -11.37
N SER A 554 7.00 22.49 -12.31
CA SER A 554 6.30 23.55 -13.05
C SER A 554 5.45 23.02 -14.18
N GLY A 555 5.65 21.75 -14.56
CA GLY A 555 5.01 21.10 -15.71
C GLY A 555 5.48 21.67 -17.06
N ALA A 556 6.50 22.52 -17.06
CA ALA A 556 6.96 23.25 -18.24
C ALA A 556 7.89 22.44 -19.15
N ALA A 557 8.34 21.26 -18.69
CA ALA A 557 9.05 20.27 -19.49
C ALA A 557 8.42 18.89 -19.28
N THR A 558 8.35 18.09 -20.36
CA THR A 558 7.79 16.75 -20.33
C THR A 558 8.59 15.75 -21.15
N VAL A 559 8.57 14.48 -20.75
CA VAL A 559 8.70 13.37 -21.70
C VAL A 559 7.33 13.20 -22.34
N SER A 560 7.22 13.37 -23.66
CA SER A 560 5.93 13.27 -24.37
C SER A 560 5.34 11.87 -24.28
N ALA A 561 4.03 11.75 -24.57
CA ALA A 561 3.37 10.47 -24.71
C ALA A 561 4.01 9.63 -25.82
N MET A 562 3.93 8.29 -25.72
CA MET A 562 4.58 7.39 -26.67
C MET A 562 4.01 7.56 -28.08
N HIS A 563 2.69 7.74 -28.22
CA HIS A 563 2.06 7.98 -29.52
C HIS A 563 2.49 9.31 -30.14
N ALA A 564 2.85 10.32 -29.34
CA ALA A 564 3.29 11.62 -29.85
C ALA A 564 4.67 11.50 -30.52
N TYR A 565 5.59 10.72 -29.94
CA TYR A 565 6.86 10.37 -30.58
C TYR A 565 6.63 9.50 -31.82
N ALA A 566 5.82 8.44 -31.70
CA ALA A 566 5.51 7.54 -32.81
C ALA A 566 4.94 8.31 -34.03
N ARG A 567 4.02 9.25 -33.76
CA ARG A 567 3.40 10.06 -34.80
C ARG A 567 4.37 11.06 -35.41
N SER A 568 5.13 11.78 -34.59
CA SER A 568 6.02 12.83 -35.11
C SER A 568 7.17 12.23 -35.91
N PHE A 569 7.73 11.10 -35.47
CA PHE A 569 8.88 10.48 -36.13
C PHE A 569 8.51 9.73 -37.41
N SER A 570 7.29 9.15 -37.48
CA SER A 570 6.84 8.48 -38.71
C SER A 570 6.64 9.44 -39.88
N LEU A 571 6.32 10.72 -39.60
CA LEU A 571 6.19 11.76 -40.62
C LEU A 571 7.53 12.22 -41.21
N LEU A 572 8.64 11.92 -40.53
CA LEU A 572 9.98 12.36 -40.91
C LEU A 572 10.72 11.36 -41.84
N GLU A 573 10.12 10.19 -42.09
CA GLU A 573 10.67 9.03 -42.83
C GLU A 573 12.18 8.85 -42.55
N ILE A 574 12.49 8.61 -41.28
CA ILE A 574 13.86 8.50 -40.77
C ILE A 574 14.49 7.21 -41.27
N GLU A 575 15.70 7.30 -41.82
CA GLU A 575 16.48 6.16 -42.31
C GLU A 575 17.83 6.06 -41.59
N ALA A 576 18.45 4.89 -41.67
CA ALA A 576 19.78 4.66 -41.13
C ALA A 576 20.82 5.59 -41.79
N GLY A 577 21.72 6.16 -41.00
CA GLY A 577 22.75 7.09 -41.45
C GLY A 577 22.33 8.57 -41.46
N MET A 578 21.05 8.87 -41.23
CA MET A 578 20.58 10.26 -41.17
C MET A 578 21.12 11.03 -39.95
N THR A 579 21.24 12.34 -40.11
CA THR A 579 21.45 13.34 -39.06
C THR A 579 20.12 13.98 -38.69
N VAL A 580 19.63 13.73 -37.47
CA VAL A 580 18.33 14.24 -37.00
C VAL A 580 18.51 15.25 -35.88
N LEU A 581 17.79 16.37 -35.96
CA LEU A 581 17.77 17.41 -34.93
C LEU A 581 16.52 17.28 -34.06
N ASP A 582 16.71 17.13 -32.75
CA ASP A 582 15.67 17.03 -31.71
C ASP A 582 15.64 18.33 -30.89
N LEU A 583 14.64 19.18 -31.13
CA LEU A 583 14.50 20.48 -30.50
C LEU A 583 13.58 20.41 -29.28
N GLY A 584 14.13 20.68 -28.08
CA GLY A 584 13.43 20.52 -26.81
C GLY A 584 13.50 19.09 -26.29
N GLY A 585 14.68 18.47 -26.34
CA GLY A 585 14.87 17.06 -26.03
C GLY A 585 14.64 16.66 -24.57
N GLY A 586 14.52 17.62 -23.64
CA GLY A 586 14.28 17.35 -22.22
C GLY A 586 15.37 16.45 -21.63
N THR A 587 14.98 15.31 -21.08
CA THR A 587 15.90 14.30 -20.55
C THR A 587 16.47 13.36 -21.62
N GLY A 588 16.09 13.49 -22.89
CA GLY A 588 16.68 12.77 -24.02
C GLY A 588 15.98 11.48 -24.46
N TYR A 589 14.74 11.21 -24.01
CA TYR A 589 14.01 10.00 -24.42
C TYR A 589 13.72 9.97 -25.94
N GLY A 590 13.26 11.10 -26.49
CA GLY A 590 13.04 11.25 -27.93
C GLY A 590 14.34 11.05 -28.73
N ALA A 591 15.41 11.72 -28.30
CA ALA A 591 16.74 11.55 -28.89
C ALA A 591 17.24 10.10 -28.86
N ALA A 592 16.98 9.35 -27.78
CA ALA A 592 17.36 7.95 -27.68
C ALA A 592 16.56 7.03 -28.64
N ILE A 593 15.28 7.33 -28.89
CA ILE A 593 14.49 6.64 -29.93
C ILE A 593 15.06 6.94 -31.32
N LEU A 594 15.34 8.21 -31.61
CA LEU A 594 15.92 8.63 -32.90
C LEU A 594 17.27 7.97 -33.14
N ALA A 595 18.11 7.87 -32.10
CA ALA A 595 19.43 7.25 -32.15
C ALA A 595 19.38 5.79 -32.60
N GLU A 596 18.35 5.05 -32.17
CA GLU A 596 18.11 3.67 -32.58
C GLU A 596 17.61 3.57 -34.04
N LEU A 597 16.82 4.54 -34.51
CA LEU A 597 16.31 4.57 -35.88
C LEU A 597 17.41 4.89 -36.90
N VAL A 598 18.26 5.87 -36.60
CA VAL A 598 19.36 6.28 -37.50
C VAL A 598 20.56 5.31 -37.43
N GLY A 599 20.62 4.48 -36.39
CA GLY A 599 21.69 3.50 -36.18
C GLY A 599 23.06 4.11 -35.91
N GLU A 600 24.09 3.26 -35.80
CA GLU A 600 25.46 3.67 -35.45
C GLU A 600 26.12 4.58 -36.50
N ALA A 601 25.67 4.49 -37.77
CA ALA A 601 26.17 5.33 -38.86
C ALA A 601 25.50 6.72 -38.90
N GLY A 602 24.37 6.89 -38.19
CA GLY A 602 23.65 8.15 -38.10
C GLY A 602 23.98 8.92 -36.81
N ARG A 603 23.41 10.11 -36.70
CA ARG A 603 23.68 11.04 -35.59
C ARG A 603 22.42 11.78 -35.17
N VAL A 604 22.25 12.01 -33.87
CA VAL A 604 21.16 12.84 -33.34
C VAL A 604 21.74 14.02 -32.58
N ILE A 605 21.25 15.22 -32.84
CA ILE A 605 21.59 16.42 -32.07
C ILE A 605 20.36 16.81 -31.27
N SER A 606 20.46 16.78 -29.94
CA SER A 606 19.35 17.12 -29.04
C SER A 606 19.66 18.43 -28.34
N VAL A 607 18.84 19.46 -28.59
CA VAL A 607 19.02 20.81 -28.05
C VAL A 607 17.99 21.05 -26.93
N GLU A 608 18.48 21.33 -25.73
CA GLU A 608 17.64 21.58 -24.55
C GLU A 608 18.05 22.88 -23.84
N LEU A 609 17.06 23.67 -23.43
CA LEU A 609 17.26 24.98 -22.80
C LEU A 609 17.68 24.86 -21.33
N ASP A 610 17.15 23.90 -20.57
CA ASP A 610 17.49 23.69 -19.15
C ASP A 610 18.83 22.93 -19.02
N PRO A 611 19.88 23.54 -18.42
CA PRO A 611 21.18 22.90 -18.27
C PRO A 611 21.16 21.57 -17.51
N ALA A 612 20.25 21.42 -16.53
CA ALA A 612 20.13 20.20 -15.75
C ALA A 612 19.41 19.09 -16.51
N LEU A 613 18.45 19.43 -17.38
CA LEU A 613 17.83 18.44 -18.28
C LEU A 613 18.83 18.00 -19.36
N SER A 614 19.55 18.94 -19.97
CA SER A 614 20.62 18.65 -20.94
C SER A 614 21.74 17.78 -20.34
N ALA A 615 22.18 18.09 -19.12
CA ALA A 615 23.16 17.25 -18.41
C ALA A 615 22.64 15.83 -18.14
N ARG A 616 21.35 15.69 -17.82
CA ARG A 616 20.70 14.40 -17.64
C ARG A 616 20.59 13.64 -18.97
N ALA A 617 20.23 14.30 -20.06
CA ALA A 617 20.23 13.69 -21.40
C ALA A 617 21.62 13.14 -21.75
N ARG A 618 22.68 13.94 -21.53
CA ARG A 618 24.07 13.50 -21.77
C ARG A 618 24.48 12.25 -20.99
N ALA A 619 23.93 12.07 -19.79
CA ALA A 619 24.20 10.89 -18.96
C ALA A 619 23.37 9.65 -19.34
N LEU A 620 22.30 9.81 -20.12
CA LEU A 620 21.32 8.76 -20.43
C LEU A 620 21.33 8.32 -21.90
N CYS A 621 21.62 9.24 -22.81
CA CYS A 621 21.55 8.99 -24.25
C CYS A 621 22.75 8.15 -24.74
N PRO A 622 22.55 7.37 -25.83
CA PRO A 622 23.64 6.65 -26.50
C PRO A 622 24.72 7.59 -27.07
N SER A 623 25.86 7.01 -27.44
CA SER A 623 27.04 7.77 -27.92
C SER A 623 26.86 8.48 -29.26
N ASN A 624 25.86 8.10 -30.07
CA ASN A 624 25.51 8.79 -31.31
C ASN A 624 24.50 9.94 -31.10
N VAL A 625 24.31 10.39 -29.85
CA VAL A 625 23.51 11.57 -29.51
C VAL A 625 24.40 12.67 -28.93
N ASP A 626 24.42 13.83 -29.57
CA ASP A 626 25.04 15.04 -29.04
C ASP A 626 24.02 15.88 -28.29
N CYS A 627 24.19 15.97 -26.97
CA CYS A 627 23.33 16.75 -26.09
C CYS A 627 23.87 18.17 -25.93
N VAL A 628 23.17 19.14 -26.52
CA VAL A 628 23.53 20.57 -26.55
C VAL A 628 22.63 21.35 -25.58
N CYS A 629 23.23 22.24 -24.80
CA CYS A 629 22.50 23.14 -23.91
C CYS A 629 22.33 24.50 -24.61
N GLY A 630 21.14 24.81 -25.12
CA GLY A 630 20.95 26.00 -25.96
C GLY A 630 19.49 26.35 -26.22
N ASP A 631 19.27 27.53 -26.78
CA ASP A 631 17.95 27.96 -27.26
C ASP A 631 17.62 27.22 -28.56
N ALA A 632 16.69 26.28 -28.49
CA ALA A 632 16.22 25.50 -29.63
C ALA A 632 15.65 26.35 -30.78
N THR A 633 15.25 27.60 -30.53
CA THR A 633 14.69 28.49 -31.56
C THR A 633 15.75 29.21 -32.40
N ASP A 634 17.02 29.21 -31.94
CA ASP A 634 18.14 29.88 -32.60
C ASP A 634 19.09 28.87 -33.24
N PRO A 635 19.14 28.75 -34.59
CA PRO A 635 20.04 27.85 -35.28
C PRO A 635 21.53 28.02 -34.94
N ALA A 636 21.95 29.21 -34.49
CA ALA A 636 23.34 29.45 -34.07
C ALA A 636 23.70 28.73 -32.76
N ARG A 637 22.71 28.20 -32.03
CA ARG A 637 22.86 27.51 -30.74
C ARG A 637 22.75 25.99 -30.84
N TRP A 638 22.57 25.43 -32.03
CA TRP A 638 22.43 23.98 -32.22
C TRP A 638 23.77 23.22 -32.22
N GLU A 639 24.91 23.93 -32.26
CA GLU A 639 26.27 23.36 -32.26
C GLU A 639 26.50 22.29 -33.37
N VAL A 640 25.78 22.42 -34.48
CA VAL A 640 25.89 21.60 -35.69
C VAL A 640 25.72 22.48 -36.91
N ASP A 641 26.32 22.11 -38.04
CA ASP A 641 26.06 22.75 -39.32
C ASP A 641 24.62 22.41 -39.78
N PRO A 642 23.69 23.39 -39.84
CA PRO A 642 22.30 23.09 -40.17
C PRO A 642 22.10 22.52 -41.57
N SER A 643 23.07 22.68 -42.47
CA SER A 643 23.00 22.11 -43.82
C SER A 643 23.16 20.59 -43.85
N THR A 644 23.73 19.98 -42.79
CA THR A 644 23.90 18.53 -42.70
C THR A 644 22.67 17.80 -42.18
N ILE A 645 21.63 18.52 -41.72
CA ILE A 645 20.45 17.95 -41.07
C ILE A 645 19.44 17.38 -42.09
N ASP A 646 19.10 16.10 -41.95
CA ASP A 646 18.12 15.39 -42.77
C ASP A 646 16.68 15.63 -42.31
N ALA A 647 16.45 15.65 -41.00
CA ALA A 647 15.13 15.82 -40.39
C ALA A 647 15.17 16.57 -39.06
N VAL A 648 14.07 17.24 -38.71
CA VAL A 648 13.90 17.97 -37.45
C VAL A 648 12.60 17.56 -36.76
N THR A 649 12.66 17.29 -35.46
CA THR A 649 11.49 17.13 -34.60
C THR A 649 11.48 18.20 -33.52
N VAL A 650 10.29 18.63 -33.10
CA VAL A 650 10.13 19.70 -32.09
C VAL A 650 9.24 19.20 -30.95
N GLY A 651 9.82 19.13 -29.75
CA GLY A 651 9.19 18.66 -28.50
C GLY A 651 8.34 19.71 -27.77
N PHE A 652 8.09 20.87 -28.37
CA PHE A 652 7.29 21.96 -27.79
C PHE A 652 6.48 22.67 -28.88
N ALA A 653 5.43 23.40 -28.48
CA ALA A 653 4.60 24.16 -29.39
C ALA A 653 5.16 25.56 -29.65
N LEU A 654 5.24 25.92 -30.93
CA LEU A 654 5.61 27.25 -31.40
C LEU A 654 4.36 28.05 -31.79
N PRO A 655 4.29 29.37 -31.49
CA PRO A 655 3.24 30.22 -32.04
C PRO A 655 3.25 30.21 -33.58
N SER A 656 4.44 30.19 -34.17
CA SER A 656 4.69 30.05 -35.60
C SER A 656 6.12 29.55 -35.84
N ILE A 657 6.35 28.87 -36.97
CA ILE A 657 7.69 28.37 -37.35
C ILE A 657 8.63 29.55 -37.67
N PRO A 658 9.81 29.67 -37.04
CA PRO A 658 10.74 30.76 -37.31
C PRO A 658 11.28 30.75 -38.75
N ALA A 659 11.26 31.91 -39.42
CA ALA A 659 11.81 32.07 -40.77
C ALA A 659 13.35 31.83 -40.84
N SER A 660 14.03 31.92 -39.70
CA SER A 660 15.45 31.56 -39.58
C SER A 660 15.70 30.08 -39.85
N TRP A 661 14.74 29.19 -39.57
CA TRP A 661 14.91 27.75 -39.76
C TRP A 661 14.94 27.38 -41.25
N SER A 662 14.01 27.94 -42.04
CA SER A 662 13.97 27.71 -43.49
C SER A 662 15.18 28.28 -44.22
N SER A 663 15.84 29.29 -43.64
CA SER A 663 17.06 29.88 -44.20
C SER A 663 18.33 29.11 -43.81
N ALA A 664 18.32 28.41 -42.67
CA ALA A 664 19.47 27.66 -42.16
C ALA A 664 19.51 26.21 -42.68
N LEU A 665 18.36 25.54 -42.71
CA LEU A 665 18.24 24.14 -43.12
C LEU A 665 18.31 24.00 -44.65
N ARG A 666 18.81 22.86 -45.14
CA ARG A 666 18.88 22.59 -46.58
C ARG A 666 17.49 22.32 -47.18
N PRO A 667 17.26 22.61 -48.47
CA PRO A 667 16.04 22.20 -49.17
C PRO A 667 15.80 20.68 -49.06
N GLY A 668 14.54 20.29 -48.84
CA GLY A 668 14.15 18.89 -48.68
C GLY A 668 14.21 18.36 -47.23
N THR A 669 14.82 19.09 -46.29
CA THR A 669 14.75 18.72 -44.86
C THR A 669 13.29 18.69 -44.40
N ARG A 670 12.90 17.62 -43.70
CA ARG A 670 11.54 17.46 -43.16
C ARG A 670 11.46 17.88 -41.70
N LEU A 671 10.41 18.60 -41.32
CA LEU A 671 10.17 19.04 -39.95
C LEU A 671 8.79 18.60 -39.47
N ALA A 672 8.72 18.02 -38.28
CA ALA A 672 7.49 17.74 -37.55
C ALA A 672 7.39 18.75 -36.40
N VAL A 673 6.46 19.71 -36.52
CA VAL A 673 6.39 20.87 -35.62
C VAL A 673 4.97 21.06 -35.07
N PRO A 674 4.77 21.06 -33.74
CA PRO A 674 3.52 21.52 -33.14
C PRO A 674 3.43 23.06 -33.24
N VAL A 675 2.38 23.56 -33.88
CA VAL A 675 2.17 25.01 -34.10
C VAL A 675 0.82 25.45 -33.54
N GLY A 676 0.82 26.55 -32.78
CA GLY A 676 -0.36 27.16 -32.16
C GLY A 676 -0.24 27.31 -30.65
N GLU A 677 -1.31 27.78 -30.01
CA GLU A 677 -1.37 28.03 -28.56
C GLU A 677 -2.51 27.24 -27.90
N GLY A 678 -2.28 26.77 -26.67
CA GLY A 678 -3.28 26.02 -25.90
C GLY A 678 -3.87 24.83 -26.68
N ASP A 679 -5.19 24.73 -26.68
CA ASP A 679 -5.92 23.65 -27.39
C ASP A 679 -6.05 23.89 -28.91
N ALA A 680 -5.56 25.02 -29.42
CA ALA A 680 -5.55 25.33 -30.86
C ALA A 680 -4.30 24.80 -31.58
N GLN A 681 -3.39 24.14 -30.87
CA GLN A 681 -2.18 23.54 -31.41
C GLN A 681 -2.48 22.44 -32.44
N ARG A 682 -1.75 22.45 -33.55
CA ARG A 682 -1.82 21.43 -34.60
C ARG A 682 -0.42 20.97 -35.00
N LEU A 683 -0.27 19.69 -35.27
CA LEU A 683 0.98 19.16 -35.80
C LEU A 683 1.11 19.57 -37.28
N GLN A 684 2.27 20.07 -37.68
CA GLN A 684 2.58 20.40 -39.06
C GLN A 684 3.77 19.57 -39.55
N LEU A 685 3.65 19.02 -40.76
CA LEU A 685 4.77 18.45 -41.51
C LEU A 685 5.21 19.48 -42.55
N VAL A 686 6.46 19.93 -42.45
CA VAL A 686 7.04 20.94 -43.35
C VAL A 686 8.22 20.34 -44.10
N THR A 687 8.26 20.54 -45.42
CA THR A 687 9.46 20.30 -46.21
C THR A 687 10.10 21.64 -46.55
N VAL A 688 11.37 21.84 -46.19
CA VAL A 688 12.09 23.10 -46.48
C VAL A 688 12.14 23.34 -47.99
N GLY A 689 11.63 24.49 -48.44
CA GLY A 689 11.48 24.82 -49.86
C GLY A 689 10.34 24.09 -50.58
N GLY A 690 9.48 23.37 -49.84
CA GLY A 690 8.36 22.59 -50.36
C GLY A 690 7.03 22.90 -49.65
N GLU A 691 6.17 21.89 -49.59
CA GLU A 691 4.82 21.99 -49.03
C GLU A 691 4.83 21.98 -47.49
N THR A 692 3.85 22.66 -46.89
CA THR A 692 3.49 22.53 -45.47
C THR A 692 2.11 21.88 -45.34
N ARG A 693 2.04 20.75 -44.66
CA ARG A 693 0.78 20.03 -44.38
C ARG A 693 0.41 20.19 -42.92
N THR A 694 -0.77 20.75 -42.67
CA THR A 694 -1.35 20.82 -41.32
C THR A 694 -2.15 19.55 -41.03
N LEU A 695 -1.80 18.85 -39.96
CA LEU A 695 -2.34 17.55 -39.58
C LEU A 695 -3.32 17.70 -38.40
N GLU A 696 -3.45 16.67 -37.56
CA GLU A 696 -4.36 16.63 -36.42
C GLU A 696 -4.03 17.64 -35.29
N PRO A 697 -5.02 17.95 -34.42
CA PRO A 697 -4.78 18.66 -33.17
C PRO A 697 -3.84 17.87 -32.25
N VAL A 698 -2.96 18.58 -31.55
CA VAL A 698 -2.02 18.01 -30.59
C VAL A 698 -1.90 18.91 -29.36
N ARG A 699 -1.26 18.42 -28.30
CA ARG A 699 -0.98 19.23 -27.11
C ARG A 699 0.45 19.00 -26.63
N TYR A 700 1.27 20.03 -26.77
CA TYR A 700 2.66 20.11 -26.35
C TYR A 700 2.84 21.27 -25.37
N VAL A 701 3.88 21.19 -24.54
CA VAL A 701 4.31 22.31 -23.69
C VAL A 701 4.66 23.51 -24.57
N PRO A 702 4.35 24.76 -24.16
CA PRO A 702 4.66 25.94 -24.96
C PRO A 702 6.17 26.20 -25.04
N MET A 703 6.62 26.81 -26.14
CA MET A 703 7.99 27.29 -26.30
C MET A 703 8.41 28.22 -25.15
N ARG A 704 9.67 28.10 -24.73
CA ARG A 704 10.29 28.94 -23.70
C ARG A 704 11.61 29.50 -24.21
N ARG A 705 11.93 30.74 -23.79
CA ARG A 705 13.23 31.39 -24.01
C ARG A 705 14.05 31.54 -22.73
N THR A 706 13.46 31.25 -21.58
CA THR A 706 14.10 31.31 -20.26
C THR A 706 13.73 30.08 -19.44
N VAL A 707 14.66 29.61 -18.62
CA VAL A 707 14.39 28.54 -17.65
C VAL A 707 13.57 29.13 -16.50
N PRO A 708 12.41 28.56 -16.12
CA PRO A 708 11.65 29.01 -14.96
C PRO A 708 12.51 28.93 -13.69
N ALA A 709 12.36 29.91 -12.80
CA ALA A 709 12.99 29.82 -11.49
C ALA A 709 12.45 28.58 -10.77
N ARG A 710 13.32 27.60 -10.48
CA ARG A 710 12.95 26.46 -9.64
C ARG A 710 12.55 27.01 -8.29
N ALA A 711 11.35 26.68 -7.82
CA ALA A 711 10.98 26.97 -6.45
C ALA A 711 12.08 26.40 -5.55
N ALA A 712 12.66 27.25 -4.68
CA ALA A 712 13.55 26.75 -3.66
C ALA A 712 12.80 25.65 -2.92
N PRO A 713 13.41 24.48 -2.64
CA PRO A 713 12.74 23.44 -1.87
C PRO A 713 12.20 24.12 -0.62
N THR A 714 10.88 24.11 -0.45
CA THR A 714 10.25 24.73 0.71
C THR A 714 10.88 24.10 1.94
N LYS A 715 11.56 24.91 2.75
CA LYS A 715 12.22 24.48 4.01
C LYS A 715 11.26 23.74 4.95
N ALA A 716 9.95 23.75 4.67
CA ALA A 716 8.90 23.10 5.43
C ALA A 716 8.99 21.58 5.53
N ARG A 717 9.80 20.88 4.71
CA ARG A 717 10.00 19.41 4.84
C ARG A 717 11.30 18.97 5.51
N ALA A 718 12.13 19.92 5.96
CA ALA A 718 13.45 19.61 6.55
C ALA A 718 13.43 19.43 8.08
N LYS A 719 12.26 19.43 8.75
CA LYS A 719 12.18 19.36 10.22
C LYS A 719 12.18 17.95 10.83
N ALA A 720 12.28 16.89 10.04
CA ALA A 720 12.49 15.53 10.56
C ALA A 720 13.78 14.91 10.01
N ARG A 721 14.92 15.57 10.22
CA ARG A 721 16.19 14.83 10.28
C ARG A 721 16.25 14.14 11.65
N LEU A 722 15.54 13.03 11.79
CA LEU A 722 15.90 12.03 12.80
C LEU A 722 17.24 11.43 12.36
N PRO A 723 18.28 11.42 13.22
CA PRO A 723 19.58 10.90 12.85
C PRO A 723 19.46 9.42 12.49
N LEU A 724 19.89 9.08 11.27
CA LEU A 724 20.24 7.70 10.93
C LEU A 724 21.50 7.38 11.73
N VAL A 725 21.48 6.28 12.48
CA VAL A 725 22.67 5.74 13.14
C VAL A 725 23.63 5.26 12.05
N ASP A 726 24.90 5.66 12.15
CA ASP A 726 26.00 5.39 11.21
C ASP A 726 26.14 3.92 10.78
#